data_AF-A0A2I1HN52-F1
#
_entry.id   AF-A0A2I1HN52-F1
#
_cell.length_a   1.000
_cell.length_b   1.000
_cell.length_c   1.000
_cell.angle_alpha   90.00
_cell.angle_beta   90.00
_cell.angle_gamma   90.00
#
_symmetry.space_group_name_H-M   'P 1'
#
loop_
_entity.id
_entity.type
_entity.pdbx_description
1 polymer ?
#
loop_
_entity_poly.entity_id
_entity_poly.type
_entity_poly.pdbx_seq_one_letter_code
_entity_poly.pdbx_strand_id
1 'polypeptide(L)'
;MNNLYQDNTIEIISYNNLVPTSQLKFDTKSFIDEVQPGVANFKKKLTLEDWVKYSKYVKWVKEFQLYQGLIIDQNFELKICEENAIELINFPNIESNDIFYIEILEPTTILEESLINNNIFLINKNEDMNSFPFIKVSDDPSYQDIVYFLVKCERYNVSLNKNNIKPSENFKKEIEKALESMKPFMHLIKVFNKYGHFIPSNILLGKSFKNIIENSSIIPKKIDLVSPVYESLKSHLIDYGINYLLTQNGEIIEENDLSERIQNIKNDLEIIEFNNIIPLYKILEVEQMKRIDTVLNKQDKSKIIMTGIVDLKGSDINNQIIIRIEPSLENKNYEVFGSIVSKNNSELDDSFVTFGSYETNRFFATIETSKNTYINIEEYYYIIWMIVGNPSELSVFCPKNREIQVDCVKEFITLQRNNSSYSIKTSHQLSQGYDISIKNLKFNSNQPKAKVAICTLLRSDHENSNIDIDGKRYPIGYILTENNYRGEPQLEQTNTRNYIDKQYPIKEDRKKLNELIMTNKNLEGHLDLTDFINLEKLDCSNNKLTSLNISKNVKLTEIDCSQNNMSSNDAFQGRYNLKAWKKSWKLNKRKKAHQNQNKVEEELALNAKLAELENEKNILQAKEEELIKKNKQLKCEINNLKQWVKELDAKLKQQEDVYKQTEQQIETKEKKLGFLIANNLVEKDELEKEIKALKDDLKIKEKDIKQSEKQLEETRKGLRIKEDESASLKNDLDNIRSEIETIKAKEIEKRLEEIRKHNEELQNYQINQQACKEKFQKDKENLEHKLKIQNNELIEKEKLIRKDEFINKLKQQYEGKITDLNNEIKEWEELFYNLQRQCNEKTAAFDNIIKENEELNEKLQGL
;
A
#
# COMPACT_ATOMS: atom_id res chain seq x y z
N MET A 1 -14.43 45.07 -11.56
CA MET A 1 -14.11 46.36 -10.92
C MET A 1 -15.27 46.92 -10.10
N ASN A 2 -16.51 47.01 -10.61
CA ASN A 2 -17.63 47.57 -9.84
C ASN A 2 -17.92 46.84 -8.51
N ASN A 3 -17.70 45.52 -8.43
CA ASN A 3 -17.84 44.77 -7.17
C ASN A 3 -16.74 45.08 -6.13
N LEU A 4 -15.57 45.59 -6.54
CA LEU A 4 -14.47 45.92 -5.61
C LEU A 4 -14.72 47.22 -4.85
N TYR A 5 -15.53 48.13 -5.41
CA TYR A 5 -15.86 49.42 -4.78
C TYR A 5 -16.80 49.26 -3.57
N GLN A 6 -17.41 48.10 -3.38
CA GLN A 6 -18.31 47.80 -2.25
C GLN A 6 -17.58 47.12 -1.07
N ASP A 7 -16.42 46.50 -1.30
CA ASP A 7 -15.70 45.68 -0.32
C ASP A 7 -14.49 46.45 0.29
N ASN A 8 -14.78 47.45 1.14
CA ASN A 8 -13.88 48.41 1.81
C ASN A 8 -12.71 47.86 2.68
N THR A 9 -12.01 46.77 2.35
CA THR A 9 -11.11 46.09 3.32
C THR A 9 -9.67 45.78 2.92
N ILE A 10 -9.20 46.12 1.71
CA ILE A 10 -7.82 45.79 1.32
C ILE A 10 -7.11 46.99 0.66
N GLU A 11 -6.06 47.50 1.31
CA GLU A 11 -5.15 48.51 0.77
C GLU A 11 -4.36 47.93 -0.42
N ILE A 12 -4.53 48.55 -1.59
CA ILE A 12 -3.70 48.27 -2.78
C ILE A 12 -2.38 49.01 -2.60
N ILE A 13 -1.27 48.28 -2.41
CA ILE A 13 0.01 48.88 -1.96
C ILE A 13 0.99 49.22 -3.12
N SER A 14 0.79 48.73 -4.35
CA SER A 14 1.61 49.19 -5.50
C SER A 14 0.99 48.91 -6.87
N TYR A 15 1.14 49.85 -7.80
CA TYR A 15 0.95 49.67 -9.24
C TYR A 15 2.31 49.72 -9.93
N ASN A 16 2.65 48.74 -10.77
CA ASN A 16 3.94 48.74 -11.47
C ASN A 16 3.90 49.40 -12.86
N ASN A 17 2.74 49.81 -13.39
CA ASN A 17 2.66 50.48 -14.69
C ASN A 17 1.52 51.52 -14.71
N LEU A 18 1.83 52.76 -14.34
CA LEU A 18 0.93 53.90 -14.56
C LEU A 18 1.11 54.41 -15.99
N VAL A 19 0.07 54.27 -16.82
CA VAL A 19 0.03 54.82 -18.18
C VAL A 19 -0.65 56.19 -18.13
N PRO A 20 -0.03 57.27 -18.65
CA PRO A 20 -0.68 58.57 -18.76
C PRO A 20 -1.94 58.47 -19.62
N THR A 21 -3.03 59.11 -19.22
CA THR A 21 -4.33 59.10 -19.92
C THR A 21 -4.24 59.49 -21.40
N SER A 22 -3.17 60.16 -21.83
CA SER A 22 -2.88 60.47 -23.23
C SER A 22 -2.57 59.25 -24.11
N GLN A 23 -2.13 58.12 -23.56
CA GLN A 23 -1.79 56.90 -24.30
C GLN A 23 -2.99 55.94 -24.50
N LEU A 24 -4.13 56.18 -23.84
CA LEU A 24 -5.35 55.35 -23.96
C LEU A 24 -6.15 55.56 -25.26
N LYS A 25 -5.80 56.54 -26.09
CA LYS A 25 -6.58 56.87 -27.30
C LYS A 25 -6.23 56.06 -28.54
N PHE A 26 -5.18 55.23 -28.54
CA PHE A 26 -4.70 54.63 -29.79
C PHE A 26 -4.30 53.15 -29.79
N ASP A 27 -4.37 52.40 -28.69
CA ASP A 27 -4.05 50.96 -28.74
C ASP A 27 -4.91 50.13 -27.77
N THR A 28 -5.75 49.24 -28.29
CA THR A 28 -6.31 48.11 -27.53
C THR A 28 -5.26 47.01 -27.43
N LYS A 29 -4.25 47.19 -26.58
CA LYS A 29 -3.44 46.08 -26.06
C LYS A 29 -3.96 45.69 -24.69
N SER A 30 -4.37 44.43 -24.58
CA SER A 30 -4.61 43.73 -23.32
C SER A 30 -3.30 43.70 -22.53
N PHE A 31 -3.20 44.51 -21.48
CA PHE A 31 -2.16 44.37 -20.46
C PHE A 31 -2.75 43.61 -19.28
N ILE A 32 -2.14 42.48 -18.93
CA ILE A 32 -2.46 41.71 -17.73
C ILE A 32 -1.85 42.48 -16.56
N ASP A 33 -2.67 43.22 -15.82
CA ASP A 33 -2.23 43.96 -14.64
C ASP A 33 -1.88 42.98 -13.51
N GLU A 34 -0.58 42.90 -13.15
CA GLU A 34 -0.08 42.15 -12.00
C GLU A 34 -0.24 42.97 -10.70
N VAL A 35 -0.90 42.42 -9.69
CA VAL A 35 -1.14 43.10 -8.38
C VAL A 35 -0.56 42.26 -7.23
N GLN A 36 0.12 42.91 -6.28
CA GLN A 36 0.52 42.27 -5.01
C GLN A 36 -0.58 42.46 -3.95
N PRO A 37 -1.15 41.37 -3.38
CA PRO A 37 -2.12 41.48 -2.30
C PRO A 37 -1.43 41.82 -0.97
N GLY A 38 -1.93 42.83 -0.26
CA GLY A 38 -1.41 43.31 1.02
C GLY A 38 -1.79 42.50 2.27
N VAL A 39 -1.94 41.17 2.19
CA VAL A 39 -2.41 40.34 3.33
C VAL A 39 -1.30 39.45 3.87
N ALA A 40 -1.13 39.45 5.19
CA ALA A 40 0.11 39.17 5.95
C ALA A 40 0.91 37.88 5.64
N ASN A 41 0.32 36.86 5.01
CA ASN A 41 0.97 35.54 4.85
C ASN A 41 1.17 35.06 3.40
N PHE A 42 0.66 35.76 2.37
CA PHE A 42 0.80 35.34 0.97
C PHE A 42 1.64 36.36 0.16
N LYS A 43 2.84 35.95 -0.26
CA LYS A 43 3.86 36.85 -0.86
C LYS A 43 4.07 36.64 -2.36
N LYS A 44 3.05 36.23 -3.11
CA LYS A 44 3.14 36.05 -4.58
C LYS A 44 2.30 37.09 -5.32
N LYS A 45 2.79 37.48 -6.51
CA LYS A 45 2.05 38.32 -7.45
C LYS A 45 0.88 37.51 -8.03
N LEU A 46 -0.28 38.15 -8.20
CA LEU A 46 -1.46 37.55 -8.82
C LEU A 46 -1.88 38.35 -10.05
N THR A 47 -2.57 37.68 -10.98
CA THR A 47 -3.33 38.39 -12.03
C THR A 47 -4.48 39.15 -11.40
N LEU A 48 -5.02 40.17 -12.08
CA LEU A 48 -6.19 40.91 -11.60
C LEU A 48 -7.41 39.98 -11.33
N GLU A 49 -7.62 38.96 -12.17
CA GLU A 49 -8.70 37.99 -11.98
C GLU A 49 -8.51 37.16 -10.70
N ASP A 50 -7.31 36.60 -10.52
CA ASP A 50 -6.96 35.83 -9.34
C ASP A 50 -6.96 36.68 -8.07
N TRP A 51 -6.58 37.96 -8.18
CA TRP A 51 -6.61 38.91 -7.07
C TRP A 51 -8.04 39.17 -6.59
N VAL A 52 -9.00 39.34 -7.52
CA VAL A 52 -10.42 39.50 -7.16
C VAL A 52 -10.94 38.23 -6.46
N LYS A 53 -10.63 37.04 -6.98
CA LYS A 53 -11.01 35.77 -6.34
C LYS A 53 -10.37 35.64 -4.95
N TYR A 54 -9.09 36.00 -4.81
CA TYR A 54 -8.37 36.00 -3.55
C TYR A 54 -8.94 36.97 -2.52
N SER A 55 -9.33 38.17 -2.92
CA SER A 55 -9.94 39.16 -2.03
C SER A 55 -11.22 38.64 -1.37
N LYS A 56 -12.08 37.96 -2.14
CA LYS A 56 -13.28 37.29 -1.62
C LYS A 56 -12.94 36.17 -0.66
N TYR A 57 -11.95 35.36 -1.01
CA TYR A 57 -11.51 34.26 -0.17
C TYR A 57 -10.94 34.73 1.18
N VAL A 58 -10.17 35.82 1.22
CA VAL A 58 -9.66 36.40 2.47
C VAL A 58 -10.80 36.83 3.40
N LYS A 59 -11.90 37.34 2.84
CA LYS A 59 -13.12 37.63 3.62
C LYS A 59 -13.69 36.35 4.23
N TRP A 60 -13.89 35.31 3.41
CA TRP A 60 -14.40 34.02 3.86
C TRP A 60 -13.51 33.33 4.88
N VAL A 61 -12.20 33.45 4.76
CA VAL A 61 -11.25 32.94 5.78
C VAL A 61 -11.50 33.59 7.13
N LYS A 62 -11.76 34.90 7.18
CA LYS A 62 -12.03 35.62 8.44
C LYS A 62 -13.44 35.29 8.98
N GLU A 63 -14.41 35.23 8.09
CA GLU A 63 -15.82 35.01 8.41
C GLU A 63 -16.09 33.58 8.88
N PHE A 64 -15.53 32.60 8.18
CA PHE A 64 -15.74 31.16 8.40
C PHE A 64 -14.57 30.46 9.09
N GLN A 65 -13.51 31.19 9.47
CA GLN A 65 -12.36 30.64 10.21
C GLN A 65 -11.73 29.42 9.50
N LEU A 66 -11.49 29.55 8.20
CA LEU A 66 -11.07 28.44 7.33
C LEU A 66 -9.63 27.93 7.56
N TYR A 67 -8.85 28.59 8.42
CA TYR A 67 -7.48 28.15 8.76
C TYR A 67 -7.41 27.34 10.05
N GLN A 68 -8.51 27.32 10.80
CA GLN A 68 -8.67 26.59 12.04
C GLN A 68 -9.12 25.16 11.72
N GLY A 69 -8.58 24.19 12.45
CA GLY A 69 -9.06 22.82 12.33
C GLY A 69 -10.39 22.64 13.03
N LEU A 70 -11.05 21.52 12.72
CA LEU A 70 -12.36 21.16 13.22
C LEU A 70 -12.27 20.00 14.20
N ILE A 71 -13.15 19.99 15.20
CA ILE A 71 -13.31 18.93 16.20
C ILE A 71 -14.77 18.54 16.25
N ILE A 72 -15.03 17.23 16.34
CA ILE A 72 -16.33 16.72 16.76
C ILE A 72 -16.19 16.37 18.24
N ASP A 73 -16.99 17.01 19.08
CA ASP A 73 -16.93 16.77 20.51
C ASP A 73 -17.69 15.50 20.94
N GLN A 74 -17.74 15.23 22.24
CA GLN A 74 -18.44 14.05 22.78
C GLN A 74 -19.95 14.09 22.60
N ASN A 75 -20.52 15.26 22.34
CA ASN A 75 -21.94 15.46 22.06
C ASN A 75 -22.22 15.46 20.56
N PHE A 76 -21.24 15.05 19.73
CA PHE A 76 -21.39 15.02 18.28
C PHE A 76 -21.56 16.40 17.64
N GLU A 77 -21.13 17.47 18.31
CA GLU A 77 -21.17 18.84 17.79
C GLU A 77 -19.84 19.24 17.16
N LEU A 78 -19.91 19.86 15.98
CA LEU A 78 -18.76 20.43 15.30
C LEU A 78 -18.33 21.73 15.95
N LYS A 79 -17.06 21.80 16.34
CA LYS A 79 -16.43 22.98 16.92
C LYS A 79 -15.25 23.41 16.08
N ILE A 80 -15.21 24.70 15.77
CA ILE A 80 -14.05 25.35 15.15
C ILE A 80 -13.04 25.66 16.27
N CYS A 81 -11.79 25.30 16.05
CA CYS A 81 -10.73 25.53 17.03
C CYS A 81 -10.33 27.00 17.11
N GLU A 82 -9.71 27.39 18.22
CA GLU A 82 -9.33 28.78 18.44
C GLU A 82 -8.12 29.21 17.59
N GLU A 83 -7.25 28.27 17.23
CA GLU A 83 -5.93 28.55 16.69
C GLU A 83 -5.75 28.02 15.26
N ASN A 84 -5.01 28.79 14.46
CA ASN A 84 -4.75 28.43 13.07
C ASN A 84 -3.87 27.18 13.00
N ALA A 85 -4.43 26.12 12.43
CA ALA A 85 -3.74 24.87 12.20
C ALA A 85 -2.92 24.89 10.90
N ILE A 86 -3.34 25.69 9.93
CA ILE A 86 -2.74 25.77 8.60
C ILE A 86 -2.33 27.19 8.19
N GLU A 87 -1.40 27.25 7.25
CA GLU A 87 -0.97 28.43 6.52
C GLU A 87 -1.04 28.13 5.01
N LEU A 88 -1.35 29.14 4.19
CA LEU A 88 -1.39 28.98 2.73
C LEU A 88 -0.01 29.11 2.10
N ILE A 89 0.31 28.17 1.23
CA ILE A 89 1.45 28.18 0.32
C ILE A 89 1.05 28.79 -1.03
N ASN A 90 -0.12 28.41 -1.54
CA ASN A 90 -0.64 28.80 -2.85
C ASN A 90 -2.12 29.16 -2.76
N PHE A 91 -2.59 29.97 -3.71
CA PHE A 91 -4.00 30.32 -3.83
C PHE A 91 -4.86 29.06 -4.04
N PRO A 92 -5.93 28.82 -3.24
CA PRO A 92 -6.84 27.71 -3.47
C PRO A 92 -7.62 27.86 -4.77
N ASN A 93 -8.09 26.75 -5.33
CA ASN A 93 -8.99 26.80 -6.47
C ASN A 93 -10.38 27.22 -6.00
N ILE A 94 -10.97 28.22 -6.67
CA ILE A 94 -12.29 28.75 -6.33
C ILE A 94 -13.15 28.74 -7.58
N GLU A 95 -14.12 27.85 -7.60
CA GLU A 95 -15.09 27.71 -8.67
C GLU A 95 -16.41 28.36 -8.27
N SER A 96 -17.02 29.12 -9.19
CA SER A 96 -18.35 29.67 -8.98
C SER A 96 -19.36 28.70 -9.54
N ASN A 97 -20.26 28.22 -8.70
CA ASN A 97 -21.38 27.37 -9.06
C ASN A 97 -22.69 28.17 -8.94
N ASP A 98 -23.72 27.77 -9.65
CA ASP A 98 -25.09 28.27 -9.44
C ASP A 98 -26.06 27.09 -9.58
N ILE A 99 -25.87 26.12 -8.67
CA ILE A 99 -26.56 24.82 -8.72
C ILE A 99 -27.52 24.74 -7.55
N PHE A 100 -28.75 24.32 -7.83
CA PHE A 100 -29.79 24.10 -6.84
C PHE A 100 -30.24 22.65 -6.92
N TYR A 101 -30.24 21.96 -5.79
CA TYR A 101 -30.68 20.57 -5.73
C TYR A 101 -31.26 20.21 -4.36
N ILE A 102 -32.02 19.13 -4.35
CA ILE A 102 -32.46 18.42 -3.15
C ILE A 102 -31.60 17.17 -3.01
N GLU A 103 -31.16 16.90 -1.80
CA GLU A 103 -30.45 15.69 -1.43
C GLU A 103 -31.18 15.01 -0.28
N ILE A 104 -31.62 13.78 -0.54
CA ILE A 104 -32.34 12.94 0.41
C ILE A 104 -31.39 11.88 0.92
N LEU A 105 -31.16 11.84 2.23
CA LEU A 105 -30.17 10.97 2.87
C LEU A 105 -30.81 10.19 4.03
N GLU A 106 -30.39 8.94 4.16
CA GLU A 106 -30.76 8.05 5.27
C GLU A 106 -29.46 7.60 5.95
N PRO A 107 -29.16 8.07 7.18
CA PRO A 107 -27.97 7.67 7.90
C PRO A 107 -28.09 6.25 8.43
N THR A 108 -27.04 5.45 8.20
CA THR A 108 -26.96 4.05 8.63
C THR A 108 -26.36 3.87 10.02
N THR A 109 -25.62 4.87 10.51
CA THR A 109 -24.99 4.86 11.83
C THR A 109 -25.18 6.19 12.56
N ILE A 110 -25.07 6.17 13.89
CA ILE A 110 -25.13 7.39 14.72
C ILE A 110 -24.05 8.41 14.31
N LEU A 111 -22.89 7.91 13.86
CA LEU A 111 -21.84 8.76 13.34
C LEU A 111 -22.26 9.45 12.04
N GLU A 112 -22.82 8.72 11.07
CA GLU A 112 -23.29 9.32 9.80
C GLU A 112 -24.35 10.39 10.07
N GLU A 113 -25.26 10.15 11.00
CA GLU A 113 -26.26 11.12 11.44
C GLU A 113 -25.63 12.38 12.02
N SER A 114 -24.66 12.25 12.93
CA SER A 114 -23.90 13.37 13.48
C SER A 114 -23.20 14.17 12.39
N LEU A 115 -22.54 13.50 11.44
CA LEU A 115 -21.80 14.17 10.38
C LEU A 115 -22.74 15.00 9.48
N ILE A 116 -23.88 14.42 9.09
CA ILE A 116 -24.90 15.13 8.30
C ILE A 116 -25.40 16.36 9.04
N ASN A 117 -25.67 16.25 10.35
CA ASN A 117 -26.10 17.39 11.16
C ASN A 117 -25.08 18.53 11.23
N ASN A 118 -23.79 18.20 11.08
CA ASN A 118 -22.68 19.14 11.04
C ASN A 118 -22.25 19.52 9.62
N ASN A 119 -23.09 19.24 8.61
CA ASN A 119 -22.82 19.51 7.20
C ASN A 119 -21.55 18.82 6.68
N ILE A 120 -21.15 17.70 7.26
CA ILE A 120 -20.03 16.89 6.79
C ILE A 120 -20.57 15.72 5.98
N PHE A 121 -20.13 15.61 4.72
CA PHE A 121 -20.57 14.54 3.82
C PHE A 121 -19.34 13.74 3.34
N LEU A 122 -19.33 12.44 3.64
CA LEU A 122 -18.24 11.54 3.25
C LEU A 122 -18.48 11.03 1.83
N ILE A 123 -17.63 11.45 0.88
CA ILE A 123 -17.71 11.06 -0.54
C ILE A 123 -17.49 9.54 -0.70
N ASN A 124 -16.69 8.93 0.17
CA ASN A 124 -16.48 7.48 0.24
C ASN A 124 -17.02 6.95 1.57
N LYS A 125 -18.11 6.16 1.54
CA LYS A 125 -18.62 5.43 2.72
C LYS A 125 -17.60 4.43 3.32
N ASN A 126 -16.49 4.16 2.64
CA ASN A 126 -15.40 3.30 3.08
C ASN A 126 -14.25 4.05 3.77
N GLU A 127 -14.28 5.39 3.83
CA GLU A 127 -13.29 6.17 4.60
C GLU A 127 -13.66 6.11 6.08
N ASP A 128 -13.16 5.07 6.72
CA ASP A 128 -13.43 4.75 8.10
C ASP A 128 -12.95 5.90 9.02
N MET A 129 -13.88 6.64 9.63
CA MET A 129 -13.58 7.66 10.64
C MET A 129 -12.89 7.05 11.88
N ASN A 130 -12.94 5.72 12.05
CA ASN A 130 -12.11 5.00 13.02
C ASN A 130 -10.60 5.13 12.74
N SER A 131 -10.21 5.61 11.56
CA SER A 131 -8.83 5.95 11.20
C SER A 131 -8.33 7.26 11.81
N PHE A 132 -9.21 8.08 12.41
CA PHE A 132 -8.81 9.29 13.13
C PHE A 132 -8.40 8.90 14.56
N PRO A 133 -7.11 9.00 14.91
CA PRO A 133 -6.59 8.44 16.16
C PRO A 133 -7.11 9.12 17.43
N PHE A 134 -7.75 10.29 17.30
CA PHE A 134 -8.20 11.12 18.43
C PHE A 134 -9.72 11.29 18.50
N ILE A 135 -10.47 10.71 17.55
CA ILE A 135 -11.94 10.71 17.56
C ILE A 135 -12.38 9.40 18.23
N LYS A 136 -13.15 9.50 19.31
CA LYS A 136 -13.80 8.35 19.96
C LYS A 136 -15.29 8.41 19.66
N VAL A 137 -15.70 7.78 18.58
CA VAL A 137 -17.13 7.65 18.24
C VAL A 137 -17.47 6.16 18.18
N SER A 138 -18.60 5.76 18.76
CA SER A 138 -19.17 4.45 18.50
C SER A 138 -19.93 4.49 17.18
N ASP A 139 -19.66 3.52 16.30
CA ASP A 139 -20.31 3.38 15.01
C ASP A 139 -21.55 2.47 15.14
N ASP A 140 -22.31 2.67 16.22
CA ASP A 140 -23.50 1.88 16.50
C ASP A 140 -24.59 2.19 15.45
N PRO A 141 -25.44 1.19 15.09
CA PRO A 141 -26.54 1.39 14.16
C PRO A 141 -27.45 2.54 14.61
N SER A 142 -27.88 3.39 13.69
CA SER A 142 -28.90 4.41 14.00
C SER A 142 -30.20 3.71 14.40
N TYR A 143 -30.80 4.12 15.52
CA TYR A 143 -32.03 3.53 16.05
C TYR A 143 -33.31 4.15 15.43
N GLN A 144 -33.16 5.16 14.57
CA GLN A 144 -34.26 5.99 14.09
C GLN A 144 -34.39 5.90 12.57
N ASP A 145 -35.59 5.60 12.08
CA ASP A 145 -36.00 5.65 10.66
C ASP A 145 -36.09 7.11 10.17
N ILE A 146 -35.00 7.86 10.34
CA ILE A 146 -34.90 9.29 10.00
C ILE A 146 -34.33 9.45 8.60
N VAL A 147 -35.02 10.24 7.79
CA VAL A 147 -34.57 10.68 6.47
C VAL A 147 -34.35 12.18 6.48
N TYR A 148 -33.15 12.61 6.13
CA TYR A 148 -32.80 14.02 5.97
C TYR A 148 -33.18 14.49 4.58
N PHE A 149 -33.99 15.55 4.52
CA PHE A 149 -34.33 16.27 3.31
C PHE A 149 -33.53 17.57 3.27
N LEU A 150 -32.50 17.64 2.44
CA LEU A 150 -31.59 18.78 2.35
C LEU A 150 -31.83 19.54 1.05
N VAL A 151 -32.10 20.83 1.13
CA VAL A 151 -32.13 21.74 -0.02
C VAL A 151 -30.82 22.50 -0.02
N LYS A 152 -30.03 22.38 -1.09
CA LYS A 152 -28.72 23.03 -1.20
C LYS A 152 -28.67 23.96 -2.41
N CYS A 153 -28.16 25.16 -2.20
CA CYS A 153 -27.81 26.12 -3.24
C CYS A 153 -26.29 26.36 -3.21
N GLU A 154 -25.56 25.77 -4.15
CA GLU A 154 -24.12 25.96 -4.27
C GLU A 154 -23.80 27.26 -5.01
N ARG A 155 -22.93 28.09 -4.41
CA ARG A 155 -22.45 29.35 -5.00
C ARG A 155 -20.96 29.33 -5.30
N TYR A 156 -20.17 28.81 -4.37
CA TYR A 156 -18.74 28.71 -4.53
C TYR A 156 -18.24 27.37 -3.99
N ASN A 157 -17.33 26.75 -4.72
CA ASN A 157 -16.55 25.62 -4.27
C ASN A 157 -15.12 26.09 -4.02
N VAL A 158 -14.66 25.95 -2.78
CA VAL A 158 -13.28 26.22 -2.38
C VAL A 158 -12.55 24.88 -2.18
N SER A 159 -11.61 24.60 -3.06
CA SER A 159 -10.80 23.37 -3.03
C SER A 159 -9.38 23.65 -2.52
N LEU A 160 -9.02 22.96 -1.44
CA LEU A 160 -7.72 22.97 -0.77
C LEU A 160 -7.00 21.63 -1.02
N ASN A 161 -5.87 21.66 -1.71
CA ASN A 161 -4.99 20.49 -1.86
C ASN A 161 -3.71 20.62 -1.02
N LYS A 162 -2.93 19.53 -0.91
CA LYS A 162 -1.66 19.51 -0.17
C LYS A 162 -0.62 20.53 -0.68
N ASN A 163 -0.73 21.01 -1.91
CA ASN A 163 0.14 22.04 -2.46
C ASN A 163 -0.33 23.46 -2.12
N ASN A 164 -1.57 23.62 -1.64
CA ASN A 164 -2.13 24.90 -1.22
C ASN A 164 -1.83 25.21 0.25
N ILE A 165 -1.75 24.19 1.11
CA ILE A 165 -1.67 24.37 2.58
C ILE A 165 -0.42 23.72 3.16
N LYS A 166 0.11 24.33 4.23
CA LYS A 166 1.11 23.73 5.14
C LYS A 166 0.62 23.89 6.57
N PRO A 167 1.07 23.04 7.52
CA PRO A 167 0.81 23.25 8.94
C PRO A 167 1.44 24.55 9.43
N SER A 168 0.78 25.22 10.38
CA SER A 168 1.31 26.44 11.00
C SER A 168 2.57 26.15 11.81
N GLU A 169 3.48 27.12 11.90
CA GLU A 169 4.74 26.93 12.65
C GLU A 169 4.50 26.68 14.14
N ASN A 170 3.45 27.27 14.72
CA ASN A 170 3.07 27.03 16.11
C ASN A 170 2.55 25.60 16.31
N PHE A 171 1.70 25.11 15.40
CA PHE A 171 1.21 23.73 15.45
C PHE A 171 2.36 22.73 15.37
N LYS A 172 3.30 22.90 14.43
CA LYS A 172 4.49 22.04 14.31
C LYS A 172 5.34 22.01 15.58
N LYS A 173 5.58 23.17 16.21
CA LYS A 173 6.37 23.28 17.44
C LYS A 173 5.69 22.60 18.63
N GLU A 174 4.37 22.74 18.77
CA GLU A 174 3.62 22.10 19.85
C GLU A 174 3.55 20.57 19.66
N ILE A 175 3.43 20.09 18.43
CA ILE A 175 3.58 18.66 18.11
C ILE A 175 4.96 18.15 18.53
N GLU A 176 6.03 18.88 18.20
CA GLU A 176 7.38 18.49 18.56
C GLU A 176 7.57 18.41 20.08
N LYS A 177 7.08 19.40 20.82
CA LYS A 177 7.07 19.38 22.30
C LYS A 177 6.25 18.21 22.85
N ALA A 178 5.12 17.89 22.23
CA ALA A 178 4.29 16.77 22.64
C ALA A 178 5.00 15.42 22.41
N LEU A 179 5.71 15.27 21.28
CA LEU A 179 6.49 14.08 20.97
C LEU A 179 7.71 13.93 21.89
N GLU A 180 8.36 15.02 22.30
CA GLU A 180 9.47 14.99 23.27
C GLU A 180 9.01 14.75 24.72
N SER A 181 7.71 14.77 25.00
CA SER A 181 7.16 14.50 26.32
C SER A 181 7.29 13.02 26.72
N MET A 182 7.48 12.77 28.02
CA MET A 182 7.36 11.44 28.62
C MET A 182 5.93 10.87 28.54
N LYS A 183 4.90 11.73 28.42
CA LYS A 183 3.50 11.32 28.24
C LYS A 183 2.97 11.81 26.90
N PRO A 184 3.49 11.30 25.76
CA PRO A 184 3.26 11.90 24.45
C PRO A 184 1.79 11.83 24.02
N PHE A 185 1.09 10.73 24.31
CA PHE A 185 -0.32 10.57 23.93
C PHE A 185 -1.23 11.65 24.53
N MET A 186 -1.09 11.92 25.83
CA MET A 186 -1.84 12.97 26.52
C MET A 186 -1.53 14.37 25.97
N HIS A 187 -0.27 14.64 25.63
CA HIS A 187 0.11 15.94 25.06
C HIS A 187 -0.36 16.08 23.63
N LEU A 188 -0.29 15.03 22.80
CA LEU A 188 -0.83 15.03 21.45
C LEU A 188 -2.34 15.30 21.47
N ILE A 189 -3.11 14.63 22.33
CA ILE A 189 -4.54 14.92 22.50
C ILE A 189 -4.78 16.40 22.82
N LYS A 190 -4.01 16.99 23.73
CA LYS A 190 -4.14 18.42 24.05
C LYS A 190 -3.85 19.31 22.84
N VAL A 191 -2.84 18.97 22.04
CA VAL A 191 -2.49 19.73 20.83
C VAL A 191 -3.61 19.60 19.78
N PHE A 192 -4.08 18.39 19.49
CA PHE A 192 -5.17 18.18 18.52
C PHE A 192 -6.50 18.75 19.02
N ASN A 193 -6.75 18.80 20.33
CA ASN A 193 -7.91 19.50 20.89
C ASN A 193 -7.80 21.04 20.79
N LYS A 194 -6.57 21.56 20.67
CA LYS A 194 -6.33 22.99 20.51
C LYS A 194 -6.40 23.45 19.06
N TYR A 195 -5.88 22.65 18.12
CA TYR A 195 -5.74 23.03 16.70
C TYR A 195 -6.77 22.36 15.79
N GLY A 196 -7.37 21.25 16.21
CA GLY A 196 -8.34 20.50 15.43
C GLY A 196 -7.93 19.05 15.22
N HIS A 197 -8.91 18.19 14.99
CA HIS A 197 -8.67 16.79 14.63
C HIS A 197 -8.51 16.63 13.12
N PHE A 198 -9.16 17.48 12.35
CA PHE A 198 -9.19 17.41 10.90
C PHE A 198 -9.42 18.76 10.22
N ILE A 199 -9.21 18.78 8.90
CA ILE A 199 -9.48 19.93 8.05
C ILE A 199 -10.18 19.49 6.76
N PRO A 200 -11.21 20.21 6.29
CA PRO A 200 -11.85 19.92 5.02
C PRO A 200 -10.93 20.30 3.85
N SER A 201 -10.84 19.43 2.84
CA SER A 201 -10.14 19.75 1.60
C SER A 201 -11.05 20.40 0.56
N ASN A 202 -12.37 20.32 0.73
CA ASN A 202 -13.34 20.92 -0.16
C ASN A 202 -14.45 21.57 0.69
N ILE A 203 -14.74 22.83 0.43
CA ILE A 203 -15.70 23.64 1.21
C ILE A 203 -16.69 24.26 0.23
N LEU A 204 -17.95 23.87 0.34
CA LEU A 204 -19.03 24.45 -0.45
C LEU A 204 -19.66 25.62 0.32
N LEU A 205 -19.71 26.77 -0.32
CA LEU A 205 -20.33 27.99 0.19
C LEU A 205 -21.61 28.28 -0.60
N GLY A 206 -22.65 28.68 0.12
CA GLY A 206 -23.97 28.85 -0.48
C GLY A 206 -25.05 29.12 0.55
N LYS A 207 -26.21 28.49 0.36
CA LYS A 207 -27.29 28.45 1.36
C LYS A 207 -27.87 27.04 1.43
N SER A 208 -28.14 26.53 2.63
CA SER A 208 -28.80 25.23 2.81
C SER A 208 -29.96 25.28 3.80
N PHE A 209 -30.94 24.43 3.52
CA PHE A 209 -32.11 24.25 4.35
C PHE A 209 -32.34 22.76 4.58
N LYS A 210 -32.85 22.38 5.75
CA LYS A 210 -33.09 20.97 6.08
C LYS A 210 -34.47 20.73 6.66
N ASN A 211 -35.00 19.53 6.45
CA ASN A 211 -36.12 18.98 7.20
C ASN A 211 -35.80 17.50 7.54
N ILE A 212 -36.45 16.99 8.57
CA ILE A 212 -36.31 15.61 9.04
C ILE A 212 -37.65 14.91 8.86
N ILE A 213 -37.66 13.82 8.11
CA ILE A 213 -38.85 13.02 7.81
C ILE A 213 -38.73 11.67 8.51
N GLU A 214 -39.78 11.26 9.23
CA GLU A 214 -39.87 9.93 9.84
C GLU A 214 -40.52 8.95 8.83
N ASN A 215 -39.74 8.34 7.94
CA ASN A 215 -40.26 7.34 6.98
C ASN A 215 -39.17 6.47 6.33
N SER A 216 -39.07 5.19 6.71
CA SER A 216 -38.13 4.19 6.18
C SER A 216 -38.39 3.72 4.75
N SER A 217 -39.45 4.20 4.08
CA SER A 217 -39.75 3.82 2.68
C SER A 217 -39.19 4.79 1.62
N ILE A 218 -38.59 5.90 2.04
CA ILE A 218 -38.07 6.91 1.10
C ILE A 218 -36.66 6.53 0.64
N ILE A 219 -36.50 6.28 -0.66
CA ILE A 219 -35.20 5.93 -1.24
C ILE A 219 -34.30 7.18 -1.31
N PRO A 220 -33.06 7.15 -0.76
CA PRO A 220 -32.08 8.22 -0.89
C PRO A 220 -31.78 8.57 -2.34
N LYS A 221 -31.77 9.85 -2.68
CA LYS A 221 -31.49 10.35 -4.04
C LYS A 221 -31.14 11.83 -4.04
N LYS A 222 -30.46 12.24 -5.12
CA LYS A 222 -30.22 13.65 -5.47
C LYS A 222 -31.16 14.06 -6.60
N ILE A 223 -31.79 15.23 -6.47
CA ILE A 223 -32.75 15.77 -7.43
C ILE A 223 -32.32 17.19 -7.79
N ASP A 224 -31.99 17.44 -9.05
CA ASP A 224 -31.64 18.78 -9.51
C ASP A 224 -32.92 19.63 -9.67
N LEU A 225 -32.88 20.87 -9.19
CA LEU A 225 -34.00 21.80 -9.28
C LEU A 225 -33.92 22.60 -10.58
N VAL A 226 -35.00 22.57 -11.36
CA VAL A 226 -35.08 23.26 -12.65
C VAL A 226 -35.62 24.67 -12.46
N SER A 227 -35.18 25.62 -13.29
CA SER A 227 -35.71 26.99 -13.26
C SER A 227 -37.17 27.04 -13.74
N PRO A 228 -38.09 27.74 -13.05
CA PRO A 228 -37.87 28.53 -11.82
C PRO A 228 -37.72 27.66 -10.57
N VAL A 229 -36.60 27.85 -9.84
CA VAL A 229 -36.19 26.99 -8.71
C VAL A 229 -37.27 26.88 -7.62
N TYR A 230 -37.96 27.99 -7.33
CA TYR A 230 -39.00 28.01 -6.30
C TYR A 230 -40.18 27.09 -6.63
N GLU A 231 -40.69 27.11 -7.86
CA GLU A 231 -41.82 26.26 -8.27
C GLU A 231 -41.41 24.78 -8.30
N SER A 232 -40.18 24.49 -8.77
CA SER A 232 -39.62 23.13 -8.76
C SER A 232 -39.48 22.60 -7.32
N LEU A 233 -38.98 23.42 -6.40
CA LEU A 233 -38.84 23.05 -4.99
C LEU A 233 -40.20 22.85 -4.33
N LYS A 234 -41.15 23.76 -4.56
CA LYS A 234 -42.51 23.70 -4.01
C LYS A 234 -43.23 22.41 -4.39
N SER A 235 -43.12 21.98 -5.66
CA SER A 235 -43.69 20.69 -6.09
C SER A 235 -43.14 19.53 -5.27
N HIS A 236 -41.82 19.50 -5.04
CA HIS A 236 -41.20 18.43 -4.27
C HIS A 236 -41.53 18.50 -2.76
N LEU A 237 -41.62 19.69 -2.16
CA LEU A 237 -42.06 19.82 -0.77
C LEU A 237 -43.46 19.21 -0.57
N ILE A 238 -44.37 19.41 -1.53
CA ILE A 238 -45.71 18.80 -1.52
C ILE A 238 -45.63 17.28 -1.67
N ASP A 239 -44.82 16.77 -2.61
CA ASP A 239 -44.64 15.32 -2.83
C ASP A 239 -44.19 14.57 -1.56
N TYR A 240 -43.38 15.24 -0.72
CA TYR A 240 -42.83 14.70 0.52
C TYR A 240 -43.61 15.13 1.79
N GLY A 241 -44.69 15.91 1.66
CA GLY A 241 -45.50 16.36 2.79
C GLY A 241 -44.78 17.33 3.75
N ILE A 242 -43.82 18.10 3.26
CA ILE A 242 -42.99 19.02 4.04
C ILE A 242 -43.61 20.42 4.04
N ASN A 243 -43.98 20.92 5.22
CA ASN A 243 -44.64 22.22 5.37
C ASN A 243 -43.71 23.37 5.78
N TYR A 244 -42.48 23.05 6.20
CA TYR A 244 -41.49 24.03 6.63
C TYR A 244 -40.07 23.52 6.37
N LEU A 245 -39.10 24.41 6.28
CA LEU A 245 -37.68 24.06 6.29
C LEU A 245 -36.97 24.76 7.45
N LEU A 246 -35.89 24.17 7.92
CA LEU A 246 -35.03 24.74 8.95
C LEU A 246 -33.77 25.32 8.30
N THR A 247 -33.36 26.50 8.73
CA THR A 247 -32.00 27.01 8.44
C THR A 247 -30.96 26.25 9.25
N GLN A 248 -29.67 26.45 8.94
CA GLN A 248 -28.57 25.91 9.76
C GLN A 248 -28.63 26.37 11.23
N ASN A 249 -29.15 27.58 11.47
CA ASN A 249 -29.30 28.14 12.82
C ASN A 249 -30.60 27.71 13.52
N GLY A 250 -31.41 26.85 12.89
CA GLY A 250 -32.67 26.35 13.44
C GLY A 250 -33.86 27.31 13.29
N GLU A 251 -33.75 28.35 12.47
CA GLU A 251 -34.91 29.21 12.14
C GLU A 251 -35.88 28.44 11.25
N ILE A 252 -37.17 28.46 11.60
CA ILE A 252 -38.23 27.86 10.81
C ILE A 252 -38.59 28.81 9.66
N ILE A 253 -38.54 28.30 8.44
CA ILE A 253 -38.96 29.00 7.23
C ILE A 253 -40.24 28.32 6.72
N GLU A 254 -41.34 29.07 6.72
CA GLU A 254 -42.60 28.66 6.12
C GLU A 254 -42.59 28.89 4.60
N GLU A 255 -43.49 28.22 3.88
CA GLU A 255 -43.59 28.23 2.42
C GLU A 255 -43.62 29.65 1.81
N ASN A 256 -44.27 30.60 2.48
CA ASN A 256 -44.45 31.96 1.97
C ASN A 256 -43.15 32.77 1.92
N ASP A 257 -42.21 32.50 2.82
CA ASP A 257 -40.95 33.26 2.98
C ASP A 257 -39.80 32.66 2.15
N LEU A 258 -39.97 31.43 1.63
CA LEU A 258 -38.99 30.71 0.82
C LEU A 258 -38.63 31.44 -0.48
N SER A 259 -39.61 32.09 -1.11
CA SER A 259 -39.41 32.80 -2.38
C SER A 259 -38.46 34.01 -2.24
N GLU A 260 -38.58 34.78 -1.16
CA GLU A 260 -37.72 35.92 -0.85
C GLU A 260 -36.31 35.45 -0.46
N ARG A 261 -36.22 34.40 0.37
CA ARG A 261 -34.92 33.83 0.80
C ARG A 261 -34.11 33.26 -0.35
N ILE A 262 -34.74 32.58 -1.32
CA ILE A 262 -34.06 32.04 -2.52
C ILE A 262 -33.53 33.16 -3.43
N GLN A 263 -34.25 34.29 -3.52
CA GLN A 263 -33.81 35.43 -4.34
C GLN A 263 -32.65 36.20 -3.67
N ASN A 264 -32.59 36.24 -2.35
CA ASN A 264 -31.59 36.99 -1.58
C ASN A 264 -30.27 36.23 -1.30
N ILE A 265 -30.11 34.98 -1.77
CA ILE A 265 -28.92 34.13 -1.52
C ILE A 265 -27.59 34.80 -1.88
N LYS A 266 -27.56 35.69 -2.88
CA LYS A 266 -26.30 36.29 -3.37
C LYS A 266 -25.53 37.11 -2.31
N ASN A 267 -26.20 37.58 -1.26
CA ASN A 267 -25.61 38.46 -0.26
C ASN A 267 -25.36 37.79 1.09
N ASP A 268 -25.85 36.57 1.32
CA ASP A 268 -25.81 35.86 2.60
C ASP A 268 -25.30 34.43 2.40
N LEU A 269 -23.98 34.27 2.38
CA LEU A 269 -23.30 32.99 2.18
C LEU A 269 -23.04 32.31 3.53
N GLU A 270 -23.20 31.00 3.56
CA GLU A 270 -22.80 30.14 4.69
C GLU A 270 -22.07 28.90 4.16
N ILE A 271 -21.42 28.16 5.06
CA ILE A 271 -20.82 26.87 4.71
C ILE A 271 -21.94 25.83 4.64
N ILE A 272 -22.24 25.34 3.45
CA ILE A 272 -23.31 24.36 3.26
C ILE A 272 -22.81 22.92 3.37
N GLU A 273 -21.52 22.69 3.13
CA GLU A 273 -20.95 21.36 3.13
C GLU A 273 -19.42 21.36 3.23
N PHE A 274 -18.92 20.49 4.12
CA PHE A 274 -17.52 20.12 4.26
C PHE A 274 -17.28 18.75 3.64
N ASN A 275 -16.45 18.75 2.60
CA ASN A 275 -16.14 17.57 1.80
C ASN A 275 -14.66 17.20 1.90
N ASN A 276 -14.39 15.90 1.70
CA ASN A 276 -13.05 15.31 1.68
C ASN A 276 -12.22 15.69 2.91
N ILE A 277 -12.59 15.15 4.08
CA ILE A 277 -11.94 15.48 5.34
C ILE A 277 -10.56 14.85 5.43
N ILE A 278 -9.55 15.68 5.75
CA ILE A 278 -8.17 15.26 5.95
C ILE A 278 -7.84 15.28 7.44
N PRO A 279 -7.40 14.15 8.05
CA PRO A 279 -6.86 14.15 9.40
C PRO A 279 -5.71 15.15 9.54
N LEU A 280 -5.75 15.97 10.58
CA LEU A 280 -4.81 17.08 10.72
C LEU A 280 -3.35 16.60 10.89
N TYR A 281 -3.13 15.41 11.43
CA TYR A 281 -1.76 14.89 11.51
C TYR A 281 -1.18 14.54 10.13
N LYS A 282 -2.00 14.28 9.10
CA LYS A 282 -1.56 13.92 7.73
C LYS A 282 -1.01 15.10 6.92
N ILE A 283 -1.16 16.34 7.43
CA ILE A 283 -0.57 17.54 6.81
C ILE A 283 0.83 17.86 7.38
N LEU A 284 1.24 17.17 8.45
CA LEU A 284 2.56 17.35 9.06
C LEU A 284 3.69 16.81 8.16
N GLU A 285 4.92 17.18 8.50
CA GLU A 285 6.10 16.67 7.80
C GLU A 285 6.23 15.14 7.99
N VAL A 286 6.82 14.46 7.00
CA VAL A 286 6.92 12.99 6.97
C VAL A 286 7.53 12.42 8.24
N GLU A 287 8.52 13.10 8.81
CA GLU A 287 9.19 12.67 10.03
C GLU A 287 8.30 12.78 11.28
N GLN A 288 7.55 13.88 11.42
CA GLN A 288 6.60 14.05 12.51
C GLN A 288 5.46 13.04 12.42
N MET A 289 4.97 12.77 11.20
CA MET A 289 3.95 11.73 10.97
C MET A 289 4.43 10.35 11.44
N LYS A 290 5.63 9.91 11.03
CA LYS A 290 6.20 8.62 11.45
C LYS A 290 6.35 8.50 12.97
N ARG A 291 6.77 9.58 13.63
CA ARG A 291 6.91 9.61 15.10
C ARG A 291 5.55 9.58 15.80
N ILE A 292 4.54 10.26 15.26
CA ILE A 292 3.15 10.17 15.75
C ILE A 292 2.62 8.74 15.55
N ASP A 293 2.82 8.13 14.39
CA ASP A 293 2.40 6.75 14.10
C ASP A 293 3.07 5.77 15.06
N THR A 294 4.34 5.97 15.40
CA THR A 294 5.08 5.17 16.39
C THR A 294 4.46 5.26 17.78
N VAL A 295 4.00 6.45 18.18
CA VAL A 295 3.30 6.68 19.46
C VAL A 295 1.90 6.07 19.45
N LEU A 296 1.21 6.12 18.32
CA LEU A 296 -0.16 5.62 18.17
C LEU A 296 -0.25 4.12 17.90
N ASN A 297 0.85 3.47 17.49
CA ASN A 297 0.88 2.11 16.94
C ASN A 297 0.08 1.10 17.80
N LYS A 298 -1.12 0.75 17.31
CA LYS A 298 -2.08 -0.14 17.98
C LYS A 298 -1.72 -1.62 17.88
N GLN A 299 -0.74 -2.00 17.05
CA GLN A 299 -0.45 -3.41 16.75
C GLN A 299 0.56 -4.04 17.74
N ASP A 300 1.52 -3.25 18.23
CA ASP A 300 2.59 -3.75 19.10
C ASP A 300 2.19 -3.65 20.58
N LYS A 301 2.05 -4.81 21.25
CA LYS A 301 1.64 -4.87 22.67
C LYS A 301 2.76 -4.48 23.66
N SER A 302 4.02 -4.56 23.25
CA SER A 302 5.19 -4.37 24.12
C SER A 302 6.19 -3.41 23.50
N LYS A 303 6.55 -2.34 24.22
CA LYS A 303 7.56 -1.35 23.84
C LYS A 303 8.45 -0.99 25.03
N ILE A 304 9.62 -0.41 24.75
CA ILE A 304 10.44 0.24 25.78
C ILE A 304 9.74 1.51 26.24
N ILE A 305 9.28 1.52 27.48
CA ILE A 305 8.51 2.62 28.08
C ILE A 305 9.43 3.71 28.62
N MET A 306 10.51 3.31 29.29
CA MET A 306 11.47 4.19 29.94
C MET A 306 12.76 3.42 30.19
N THR A 307 13.88 4.10 30.17
CA THR A 307 15.20 3.57 30.52
C THR A 307 15.81 4.45 31.60
N GLY A 308 16.78 3.92 32.34
CA GLY A 308 17.53 4.71 33.31
C GLY A 308 18.74 3.97 33.87
N ILE A 309 19.52 4.71 34.65
CA ILE A 309 20.77 4.26 35.25
C ILE A 309 20.79 4.63 36.74
N VAL A 310 21.34 3.75 37.56
CA VAL A 310 21.49 3.96 39.00
C VAL A 310 22.90 3.61 39.43
N ASP A 311 23.58 4.56 40.08
CA ASP A 311 24.92 4.39 40.62
C ASP A 311 24.90 3.37 41.76
N LEU A 312 25.84 2.42 41.74
CA LEU A 312 26.06 1.48 42.84
C LEU A 312 27.16 1.97 43.76
N LYS A 313 26.89 1.99 45.06
CA LYS A 313 27.90 2.20 46.10
C LYS A 313 28.33 0.84 46.65
N GLY A 314 29.58 0.74 47.14
CA GLY A 314 30.10 -0.52 47.69
C GLY A 314 29.28 -1.11 48.85
N SER A 315 28.44 -0.30 49.53
CA SER A 315 27.49 -0.74 50.56
C SER A 315 26.24 -1.45 50.03
N ASP A 316 26.00 -1.40 48.73
CA ASP A 316 24.74 -1.85 48.12
C ASP A 316 24.82 -3.32 47.63
N ILE A 317 26.01 -3.91 47.67
CA ILE A 317 26.28 -5.30 47.33
C ILE A 317 25.61 -6.20 48.38
N ASN A 318 24.71 -7.09 47.95
CA ASN A 318 23.79 -7.92 48.75
C ASN A 318 22.57 -7.21 49.38
N ASN A 319 22.30 -5.95 49.04
CA ASN A 319 21.12 -5.22 49.53
C ASN A 319 20.04 -5.06 48.43
N GLN A 320 18.79 -4.87 48.87
CA GLN A 320 17.71 -4.44 47.98
C GLN A 320 17.79 -2.93 47.76
N ILE A 321 17.89 -2.52 46.50
CA ILE A 321 17.96 -1.12 46.08
C ILE A 321 16.59 -0.67 45.62
N ILE A 322 16.13 0.48 46.12
CA ILE A 322 14.86 1.09 45.70
C ILE A 322 15.14 2.03 44.53
N ILE A 323 14.57 1.72 43.37
CA ILE A 323 14.67 2.57 42.17
C ILE A 323 13.34 3.31 42.02
N ARG A 324 13.39 4.63 42.09
CA ARG A 324 12.24 5.52 41.85
C ARG A 324 12.19 5.92 40.39
N ILE A 325 10.99 5.95 39.82
CA ILE A 325 10.75 6.33 38.43
C ILE A 325 9.87 7.57 38.38
N GLU A 326 10.21 8.47 37.47
CA GLU A 326 9.49 9.72 37.25
C GLU A 326 9.39 10.00 35.74
N PRO A 327 8.20 10.27 35.20
CA PRO A 327 6.89 10.30 35.86
C PRO A 327 6.39 8.90 36.29
N SER A 328 5.48 8.86 37.26
CA SER A 328 4.81 7.62 37.65
C SER A 328 3.94 7.05 36.54
N LEU A 329 3.91 5.72 36.45
CA LEU A 329 3.10 4.93 35.53
C LEU A 329 1.67 4.77 36.05
N GLU A 330 0.71 4.58 35.15
CA GLU A 330 -0.71 4.51 35.49
C GLU A 330 -1.11 3.19 36.16
N ASN A 331 -0.36 2.12 35.92
CA ASN A 331 -0.58 0.83 36.56
C ASN A 331 0.73 0.02 36.72
N LYS A 332 0.62 -1.21 37.21
CA LYS A 332 1.75 -2.11 37.54
C LYS A 332 2.03 -3.16 36.44
N ASN A 333 1.38 -3.08 35.28
CA ASN A 333 1.51 -4.04 34.18
C ASN A 333 2.75 -3.76 33.33
N TYR A 334 3.90 -3.73 33.96
CA TYR A 334 5.18 -3.54 33.30
C TYR A 334 6.20 -4.56 33.80
N GLU A 335 7.23 -4.81 32.99
CA GLU A 335 8.37 -5.62 33.36
C GLU A 335 9.63 -4.78 33.29
N VAL A 336 10.61 -5.13 34.14
CA VAL A 336 11.91 -4.44 34.16
C VAL A 336 12.99 -5.44 33.82
N PHE A 337 13.84 -5.05 32.87
CA PHE A 337 15.04 -5.76 32.44
C PHE A 337 16.24 -4.85 32.68
N GLY A 338 17.42 -5.43 32.87
CA GLY A 338 18.61 -4.64 33.18
C GLY A 338 19.82 -5.50 33.46
N SER A 339 20.97 -4.85 33.43
CA SER A 339 22.30 -5.45 33.64
C SER A 339 23.13 -4.54 34.55
N ILE A 340 24.18 -5.10 35.12
CA ILE A 340 25.20 -4.34 35.86
C ILE A 340 26.38 -4.11 34.93
N VAL A 341 26.79 -2.86 34.76
CA VAL A 341 27.93 -2.48 33.92
C VAL A 341 28.96 -1.68 34.70
N SER A 342 30.23 -1.83 34.31
CA SER A 342 31.31 -0.97 34.81
C SER A 342 31.32 0.40 34.11
N LYS A 343 32.10 1.35 34.62
CA LYS A 343 32.37 2.65 33.98
C LYS A 343 32.95 2.56 32.56
N ASN A 344 33.55 1.41 32.19
CA ASN A 344 34.07 1.15 30.85
C ASN A 344 33.03 0.43 29.94
N ASN A 345 31.77 0.33 30.35
CA ASN A 345 30.69 -0.39 29.67
C ASN A 345 30.96 -1.89 29.46
N SER A 346 31.85 -2.49 30.26
CA SER A 346 32.01 -3.94 30.28
C SER A 346 30.99 -4.55 31.23
N GLU A 347 30.26 -5.58 30.78
CA GLU A 347 29.40 -6.38 31.66
C GLU A 347 30.25 -7.13 32.69
N LEU A 348 29.73 -7.27 33.91
CA LEU A 348 30.34 -8.08 34.96
C LEU A 348 29.97 -9.56 34.74
N ASP A 349 30.96 -10.39 34.38
CA ASP A 349 30.80 -11.84 34.37
C ASP A 349 30.42 -12.34 35.79
N ASP A 350 29.43 -13.23 35.87
CA ASP A 350 28.94 -13.91 37.09
C ASP A 350 28.21 -13.06 38.15
N SER A 351 27.63 -11.91 37.79
CA SER A 351 26.69 -11.16 38.64
C SER A 351 25.35 -10.89 37.93
N PHE A 352 24.24 -11.17 38.61
CA PHE A 352 22.90 -10.97 38.04
C PHE A 352 22.09 -10.00 38.88
N VAL A 353 21.35 -9.11 38.21
CA VAL A 353 20.36 -8.24 38.86
C VAL A 353 18.96 -8.79 38.62
N THR A 354 18.18 -8.90 39.68
CA THR A 354 16.76 -9.27 39.60
C THR A 354 15.89 -8.08 39.99
N PHE A 355 14.80 -7.89 39.26
CA PHE A 355 13.84 -6.81 39.50
C PHE A 355 12.51 -7.35 40.00
N GLY A 356 11.92 -6.69 40.99
CA GLY A 356 10.66 -7.12 41.59
C GLY A 356 9.96 -6.03 42.39
N SER A 357 8.83 -6.40 43.00
CA SER A 357 8.00 -5.51 43.82
C SER A 357 7.60 -4.22 43.09
N TYR A 358 6.85 -4.39 41.99
CA TYR A 358 6.44 -3.30 41.11
C TYR A 358 5.36 -2.41 41.73
N GLU A 359 5.67 -1.11 41.83
CA GLU A 359 4.72 -0.05 42.15
C GLU A 359 4.65 0.96 40.99
N THR A 360 3.70 1.88 41.03
CA THR A 360 3.50 2.85 39.93
C THR A 360 4.64 3.87 39.82
N ASN A 361 5.42 4.09 40.87
CA ASN A 361 6.50 5.08 40.92
C ASN A 361 7.85 4.51 41.40
N ARG A 362 7.94 3.20 41.63
CA ARG A 362 9.19 2.54 42.05
C ARG A 362 9.17 1.04 41.80
N PHE A 363 10.36 0.46 41.77
CA PHE A 363 10.58 -0.98 41.83
C PHE A 363 11.87 -1.27 42.59
N PHE A 364 12.09 -2.54 42.93
CA PHE A 364 13.25 -2.97 43.69
C PHE A 364 14.20 -3.77 42.79
N ALA A 365 15.50 -3.49 42.91
CA ALA A 365 16.57 -4.27 42.31
C ALA A 365 17.30 -5.06 43.41
N THR A 366 17.54 -6.35 43.19
CA THR A 366 18.35 -7.20 44.08
C THR A 366 19.54 -7.71 43.28
N ILE A 367 20.74 -7.51 43.80
CA ILE A 367 21.97 -7.98 43.18
C ILE A 367 22.34 -9.33 43.79
N GLU A 368 22.51 -10.35 42.95
CA GLU A 368 23.00 -11.68 43.35
C GLU A 368 24.36 -11.92 42.69
N THR A 369 25.40 -12.05 43.52
CA THR A 369 26.76 -12.38 43.07
C THR A 369 27.07 -13.86 43.33
N SER A 370 27.73 -14.52 42.39
CA SER A 370 28.29 -15.87 42.66
C SER A 370 29.30 -15.78 43.81
N LYS A 371 29.44 -16.85 44.61
CA LYS A 371 30.15 -16.85 45.90
C LYS A 371 31.65 -16.49 45.86
N ASN A 372 32.24 -16.21 44.68
CA ASN A 372 33.67 -15.97 44.50
C ASN A 372 34.05 -14.68 43.75
N THR A 373 33.11 -13.79 43.40
CA THR A 373 33.45 -12.52 42.73
C THR A 373 33.79 -11.44 43.76
N TYR A 374 35.08 -11.12 43.89
CA TYR A 374 35.56 -9.97 44.66
C TYR A 374 35.30 -8.71 43.83
N ILE A 375 34.19 -8.02 44.07
CA ILE A 375 33.90 -6.74 43.42
C ILE A 375 34.92 -5.73 43.93
N ASN A 376 35.79 -5.23 43.03
CA ASN A 376 36.84 -4.29 43.40
C ASN A 376 36.20 -2.93 43.75
N ILE A 377 36.35 -2.49 44.99
CA ILE A 377 35.66 -1.31 45.56
C ILE A 377 36.14 0.00 44.89
N GLU A 378 37.24 -0.03 44.13
CA GLU A 378 37.75 1.11 43.37
C GLU A 378 37.03 1.34 42.02
N GLU A 379 36.28 0.36 41.51
CA GLU A 379 35.52 0.49 40.26
C GLU A 379 34.07 0.91 40.51
N TYR A 380 33.64 2.00 39.86
CA TYR A 380 32.24 2.46 39.89
C TYR A 380 31.39 1.60 38.96
N TYR A 381 30.39 0.92 39.53
CA TYR A 381 29.40 0.14 38.79
C TYR A 381 28.04 0.85 38.74
N TYR A 382 27.26 0.54 37.70
CA TYR A 382 25.93 1.10 37.50
C TYR A 382 24.94 -0.02 37.18
N ILE A 383 23.71 0.08 37.72
CA ILE A 383 22.58 -0.70 37.22
C ILE A 383 21.97 0.07 36.07
N ILE A 384 21.94 -0.56 34.90
CA ILE A 384 21.18 -0.08 33.76
C ILE A 384 19.88 -0.86 33.71
N TRP A 385 18.77 -0.15 33.49
CA TRP A 385 17.46 -0.77 33.43
C TRP A 385 16.60 -0.19 32.31
N MET A 386 15.68 -1.02 31.82
CA MET A 386 14.62 -0.67 30.90
C MET A 386 13.28 -1.22 31.40
N ILE A 387 12.24 -0.41 31.29
CA ILE A 387 10.86 -0.79 31.53
C ILE A 387 10.24 -1.17 30.18
N VAL A 388 9.64 -2.36 30.12
CA VAL A 388 8.91 -2.86 28.95
C VAL A 388 7.44 -3.05 29.30
N GLY A 389 6.54 -2.55 28.46
CA GLY A 389 5.10 -2.67 28.65
C GLY A 389 4.30 -2.10 27.49
N ASN A 390 2.98 -2.00 27.67
CA ASN A 390 2.06 -1.39 26.70
C ASN A 390 1.97 0.13 26.93
N PRO A 391 2.42 0.98 25.98
CA PRO A 391 2.36 2.44 26.12
C PRO A 391 0.95 2.98 26.42
N SER A 392 -0.07 2.39 25.79
CA SER A 392 -1.47 2.83 25.95
C SER A 392 -2.03 2.55 27.34
N GLU A 393 -1.55 1.50 28.01
CA GLU A 393 -1.97 1.16 29.38
C GLU A 393 -1.20 1.97 30.44
N LEU A 394 0.08 2.23 30.18
CA LEU A 394 0.98 2.86 31.15
C LEU A 394 1.02 4.39 31.03
N SER A 395 0.45 4.95 29.94
CA SER A 395 0.39 6.39 29.61
C SER A 395 1.72 7.12 29.45
N VAL A 396 2.83 6.49 29.83
CA VAL A 396 4.20 6.95 29.65
C VAL A 396 4.80 6.23 28.45
N PHE A 397 5.52 6.97 27.61
CA PHE A 397 6.31 6.42 26.51
C PHE A 397 7.45 7.39 26.20
N CYS A 398 8.63 7.14 26.77
CA CYS A 398 9.81 8.00 26.64
C CYS A 398 10.16 8.24 25.17
N PRO A 399 10.56 9.46 24.74
CA PRO A 399 10.98 9.74 23.36
C PRO A 399 12.18 8.92 22.91
N LYS A 400 13.05 8.54 23.85
CA LYS A 400 14.21 7.70 23.56
C LYS A 400 13.79 6.25 23.44
N ASN A 401 14.35 5.57 22.44
CA ASN A 401 14.16 4.13 22.19
C ASN A 401 12.76 3.69 21.67
N ARG A 402 11.86 4.62 21.30
CA ARG A 402 10.51 4.27 20.79
C ARG A 402 10.52 3.42 19.52
N GLU A 403 11.53 3.62 18.69
CA GLU A 403 11.71 2.92 17.41
C GLU A 403 12.22 1.49 17.57
N ILE A 404 12.76 1.14 18.74
CA ILE A 404 13.27 -0.20 19.01
C ILE A 404 12.08 -1.17 19.07
N GLN A 405 12.12 -2.20 18.24
CA GLN A 405 11.13 -3.27 18.30
C GLN A 405 11.44 -4.16 19.49
N VAL A 406 10.40 -4.46 20.26
CA VAL A 406 10.49 -5.29 21.46
C VAL A 406 9.52 -6.44 21.34
N ASP A 407 10.03 -7.64 21.50
CA ASP A 407 9.20 -8.82 21.70
C ASP A 407 9.46 -9.38 23.10
N CYS A 408 8.40 -9.50 23.90
CA CYS A 408 8.49 -9.96 25.27
C CYS A 408 7.63 -11.21 25.46
N VAL A 409 8.29 -12.33 25.74
CA VAL A 409 7.67 -13.62 26.01
C VAL A 409 7.73 -13.89 27.51
N LYS A 410 6.59 -14.29 28.08
CA LYS A 410 6.47 -14.70 29.50
C LYS A 410 6.09 -16.17 29.55
N GLU A 411 6.98 -17.02 30.06
CA GLU A 411 6.73 -18.46 30.19
C GLU A 411 6.95 -18.94 31.64
N PHE A 412 6.26 -20.01 32.01
CA PHE A 412 6.48 -20.71 33.27
C PHE A 412 7.26 -22.00 33.00
N ILE A 413 8.45 -22.09 33.56
CA ILE A 413 9.32 -23.25 33.44
C ILE A 413 9.22 -24.05 34.73
N THR A 414 8.98 -25.36 34.61
CA THR A 414 9.04 -26.26 35.76
C THR A 414 10.45 -26.80 35.88
N LEU A 415 11.14 -26.42 36.95
CA LEU A 415 12.54 -26.73 37.17
C LEU A 415 12.68 -28.13 37.78
N GLN A 416 13.49 -28.97 37.14
CA GLN A 416 13.81 -30.31 37.59
C GLN A 416 15.25 -30.35 38.12
N ARG A 417 15.47 -31.01 39.26
CA ARG A 417 16.79 -31.07 39.93
C ARG A 417 17.94 -31.59 39.04
N ASN A 418 17.63 -32.33 37.97
CA ASN A 418 18.62 -33.00 37.12
C ASN A 418 18.85 -32.33 35.76
N ASN A 419 18.13 -31.25 35.44
CA ASN A 419 18.28 -30.55 34.16
C ASN A 419 19.12 -29.28 34.33
N SER A 420 20.23 -29.23 33.62
CA SER A 420 21.14 -28.07 33.56
C SER A 420 20.72 -27.04 32.49
N SER A 421 19.80 -27.38 31.59
CA SER A 421 19.34 -26.53 30.50
C SER A 421 17.83 -26.60 30.32
N TYR A 422 17.21 -25.45 30.02
CA TYR A 422 15.77 -25.34 29.73
C TYR A 422 15.60 -24.61 28.40
N SER A 423 14.73 -25.14 27.53
CA SER A 423 14.34 -24.48 26.29
C SER A 423 13.16 -23.55 26.53
N ILE A 424 13.19 -22.38 25.89
CA ILE A 424 12.14 -21.37 25.95
C ILE A 424 11.76 -21.05 24.52
N LYS A 425 10.45 -21.06 24.22
CA LYS A 425 9.98 -20.78 22.87
C LYS A 425 9.83 -19.27 22.69
N THR A 426 10.45 -18.71 21.67
CA THR A 426 10.26 -17.30 21.28
C THR A 426 9.11 -17.17 20.27
N SER A 427 8.52 -15.98 20.15
CA SER A 427 7.42 -15.70 19.22
C SER A 427 7.84 -15.81 17.76
N HIS A 428 9.13 -15.65 17.49
CA HIS A 428 9.74 -15.70 16.17
C HIS A 428 11.14 -16.33 16.24
N GLN A 429 11.68 -16.72 15.09
CA GLN A 429 13.01 -17.30 15.00
C GLN A 429 14.08 -16.22 15.23
N LEU A 430 14.95 -16.44 16.21
CA LEU A 430 16.06 -15.55 16.53
C LEU A 430 17.21 -15.74 15.53
N SER A 431 17.80 -14.65 15.07
CA SER A 431 19.01 -14.67 14.23
C SER A 431 20.16 -13.91 14.91
N GLN A 432 21.34 -13.92 14.30
CA GLN A 432 22.48 -13.14 14.78
C GLN A 432 22.15 -11.64 14.80
N GLY A 433 22.53 -10.95 15.88
CA GLY A 433 22.32 -9.51 16.06
C GLY A 433 21.11 -9.12 16.92
N TYR A 434 20.35 -10.09 17.44
CA TYR A 434 19.36 -9.82 18.48
C TYR A 434 20.03 -9.69 19.86
N ASP A 435 19.62 -8.68 20.63
CA ASP A 435 19.96 -8.57 22.05
C ASP A 435 18.90 -9.25 22.89
N ILE A 436 19.34 -10.13 23.80
CA ILE A 436 18.46 -10.93 24.65
C ILE A 436 18.70 -10.58 26.11
N SER A 437 17.66 -10.04 26.74
CA SER A 437 17.61 -9.84 28.18
C SER A 437 16.70 -10.88 28.83
N ILE A 438 17.23 -11.59 29.83
CA ILE A 438 16.50 -12.64 30.56
C ILE A 438 16.25 -12.17 31.98
N LYS A 439 15.00 -12.23 32.41
CA LYS A 439 14.59 -11.98 33.79
C LYS A 439 14.27 -13.30 34.49
N ASN A 440 14.99 -13.60 35.56
CA ASN A 440 14.67 -14.69 36.48
C ASN A 440 13.82 -14.17 37.65
N LEU A 441 12.61 -14.71 37.83
CA LEU A 441 11.80 -14.48 39.02
C LEU A 441 12.03 -15.61 40.03
N LYS A 442 12.30 -15.21 41.29
CA LYS A 442 12.69 -16.05 42.43
C LYS A 442 12.08 -17.46 42.46
N PHE A 443 12.94 -18.42 42.78
CA PHE A 443 12.58 -19.76 43.19
C PHE A 443 11.76 -19.73 44.48
N ASN A 444 10.63 -20.43 44.49
CA ASN A 444 9.91 -20.72 45.72
C ASN A 444 10.14 -22.20 46.06
N SER A 445 10.75 -22.51 47.20
CA SER A 445 11.08 -23.90 47.59
C SER A 445 9.86 -24.82 47.65
N ASN A 446 8.66 -24.24 47.75
CA ASN A 446 7.39 -24.96 47.88
C ASN A 446 6.71 -25.23 46.52
N GLN A 447 7.16 -24.64 45.41
CA GLN A 447 6.68 -24.94 44.05
C GLN A 447 7.81 -24.80 43.02
N PRO A 448 8.19 -25.87 42.28
CA PRO A 448 9.31 -25.84 41.34
C PRO A 448 8.95 -25.15 40.00
N LYS A 449 8.13 -24.10 40.03
CA LYS A 449 7.77 -23.31 38.84
C LYS A 449 8.46 -21.95 38.93
N ALA A 450 9.35 -21.67 37.97
CA ALA A 450 9.95 -20.36 37.80
C ALA A 450 9.24 -19.63 36.65
N LYS A 451 8.95 -18.35 36.84
CA LYS A 451 8.46 -17.48 35.76
C LYS A 451 9.68 -16.83 35.11
N VAL A 452 9.83 -17.02 33.80
CA VAL A 452 10.90 -16.40 33.02
C VAL A 452 10.27 -15.43 32.04
N ALA A 453 10.84 -14.23 31.95
CA ALA A 453 10.52 -13.29 30.89
C ALA A 453 11.76 -13.12 30.01
N ILE A 454 11.58 -13.26 28.71
CA ILE A 454 12.59 -12.97 27.70
C ILE A 454 12.17 -11.71 26.97
N CYS A 455 13.09 -10.78 26.82
CA CYS A 455 12.93 -9.60 25.99
C CYS A 455 13.96 -9.67 24.86
N THR A 456 13.50 -9.59 23.61
CA THR A 456 14.37 -9.48 22.44
C THR A 456 14.24 -8.09 21.84
N LEU A 457 15.38 -7.47 21.53
CA LEU A 457 15.46 -6.16 20.91
C LEU A 457 15.92 -6.31 19.47
N LEU A 458 15.27 -5.58 18.56
CA LEU A 458 15.65 -5.53 17.15
C LEU A 458 15.68 -4.08 16.66
N ARG A 459 16.77 -3.71 15.96
CA ARG A 459 16.85 -2.49 15.16
C ARG A 459 16.85 -2.81 13.66
N SER A 460 16.20 -1.94 12.89
CA SER A 460 16.07 -2.07 11.43
C SER A 460 17.38 -1.86 10.65
N ASP A 461 18.42 -1.34 11.29
CA ASP A 461 19.70 -0.93 10.67
C ASP A 461 20.87 -1.91 10.90
N HIS A 462 20.65 -3.04 11.58
CA HIS A 462 21.70 -4.01 11.96
C HIS A 462 22.86 -3.42 12.80
N GLU A 463 22.72 -2.22 13.36
CA GLU A 463 23.62 -1.74 14.43
C GLU A 463 23.25 -2.37 15.78
N ASN A 464 24.22 -2.51 16.69
CA ASN A 464 23.98 -3.02 18.06
C ASN A 464 22.73 -2.34 18.66
N SER A 465 21.79 -3.14 19.17
CA SER A 465 20.52 -2.73 19.80
C SER A 465 20.71 -2.11 21.19
N ASN A 466 21.80 -1.36 21.35
CA ASN A 466 22.07 -0.56 22.54
C ASN A 466 20.90 0.40 22.79
N ILE A 467 20.52 0.50 24.05
CA ILE A 467 19.52 1.46 24.51
C ILE A 467 20.20 2.82 24.77
N ASP A 468 19.52 3.90 24.39
CA ASP A 468 19.90 5.26 24.74
C ASP A 468 19.45 5.57 26.18
N ILE A 469 20.39 5.96 27.02
CA ILE A 469 20.17 6.57 28.32
C ILE A 469 20.98 7.87 28.33
N ASP A 470 20.30 9.00 28.46
CA ASP A 470 20.93 10.33 28.55
C ASP A 470 21.93 10.64 27.42
N GLY A 471 21.68 10.14 26.21
CA GLY A 471 22.50 10.39 25.02
C GLY A 471 23.68 9.43 24.88
N LYS A 472 23.80 8.46 25.79
CA LYS A 472 24.81 7.39 25.74
C LYS A 472 24.15 6.06 25.40
N ARG A 473 24.80 5.28 24.54
CA ARG A 473 24.34 3.96 24.12
C ARG A 473 24.92 2.88 25.04
N TYR A 474 24.06 2.08 25.64
CA TYR A 474 24.45 0.98 26.53
C TYR A 474 23.93 -0.37 26.02
N PRO A 475 24.73 -1.45 26.08
CA PRO A 475 24.23 -2.79 25.83
C PRO A 475 23.27 -3.21 26.95
N ILE A 476 22.21 -3.94 26.62
CA ILE A 476 21.29 -4.50 27.61
C ILE A 476 21.06 -5.99 27.32
N GLY A 477 21.81 -6.82 28.02
CA GLY A 477 21.74 -8.28 27.92
C GLY A 477 22.74 -8.87 26.93
N TYR A 478 22.57 -10.16 26.65
CA TYR A 478 23.52 -10.94 25.86
C TYR A 478 23.25 -10.77 24.37
N ILE A 479 24.28 -10.37 23.64
CA ILE A 479 24.27 -10.35 22.17
C ILE A 479 24.37 -11.79 21.68
N LEU A 480 23.43 -12.23 20.83
CA LEU A 480 23.57 -13.52 20.16
C LEU A 480 24.73 -13.49 19.14
N THR A 481 25.80 -14.21 19.46
CA THR A 481 26.96 -14.43 18.58
C THR A 481 27.01 -15.87 18.06
N GLU A 482 27.82 -16.15 17.03
CA GLU A 482 28.04 -17.51 16.50
C GLU A 482 28.44 -18.52 17.59
N ASN A 483 29.08 -18.06 18.67
CA ASN A 483 29.51 -18.90 19.79
C ASN A 483 28.38 -19.27 20.76
N ASN A 484 27.25 -18.55 20.73
CA ASN A 484 26.10 -18.80 21.60
C ASN A 484 25.25 -19.98 21.09
N TYR A 485 25.52 -20.46 19.87
CA TYR A 485 25.03 -21.73 19.35
C TYR A 485 25.83 -22.90 19.95
N ARG A 486 25.82 -23.06 21.28
CA ARG A 486 26.40 -24.24 21.92
C ARG A 486 25.42 -25.41 21.82
N GLY A 487 25.74 -26.32 20.91
CA GLY A 487 25.35 -27.74 20.94
C GLY A 487 23.85 -27.99 20.90
N GLU A 488 23.32 -28.26 19.70
CA GLU A 488 21.96 -28.77 19.49
C GLU A 488 21.59 -29.85 20.51
N PRO A 489 20.58 -29.61 21.38
CA PRO A 489 19.81 -30.70 21.95
C PRO A 489 18.90 -31.18 20.82
N GLN A 490 19.32 -32.25 20.14
CA GLN A 490 18.54 -33.09 19.22
C GLN A 490 17.28 -32.40 18.66
N LEU A 491 17.46 -31.41 17.77
CA LEU A 491 16.43 -31.17 16.76
C LEU A 491 16.25 -32.51 16.05
N GLU A 492 14.99 -32.89 15.82
CA GLU A 492 14.60 -34.02 14.98
C GLU A 492 15.65 -34.22 13.90
N GLN A 493 16.34 -35.37 13.91
CA GLN A 493 17.40 -35.65 12.95
C GLN A 493 16.84 -35.45 11.55
N THR A 494 17.10 -34.28 10.98
CA THR A 494 16.70 -33.97 9.63
C THR A 494 17.37 -35.01 8.75
N ASN A 495 16.61 -35.58 7.82
CA ASN A 495 17.12 -36.63 6.93
C ASN A 495 18.37 -36.16 6.15
N THR A 496 18.59 -34.84 6.06
CA THR A 496 19.79 -34.16 5.57
C THR A 496 21.05 -34.51 6.35
N ARG A 497 21.05 -34.40 7.70
CA ARG A 497 22.20 -34.75 8.54
C ARG A 497 22.50 -36.23 8.45
N ASN A 498 21.46 -37.05 8.56
CA ASN A 498 21.55 -38.51 8.42
C ASN A 498 22.07 -38.93 7.04
N TYR A 499 21.72 -38.22 5.97
CA TYR A 499 22.22 -38.48 4.63
C TYR A 499 23.72 -38.22 4.52
N ILE A 500 24.19 -37.06 5.01
CA ILE A 500 25.62 -36.70 4.99
C ILE A 500 26.44 -37.66 5.85
N ASP A 501 25.97 -37.97 7.06
CA ASP A 501 26.69 -38.86 7.98
C ASP A 501 26.69 -40.31 7.48
N LYS A 502 25.66 -40.76 6.76
CA LYS A 502 25.62 -42.10 6.15
C LYS A 502 26.48 -42.22 4.89
N GLN A 503 26.48 -41.21 4.02
CA GLN A 503 27.23 -41.25 2.76
C GLN A 503 28.71 -40.89 2.95
N TYR A 504 28.99 -40.00 3.91
CA TYR A 504 30.33 -39.49 4.19
C TYR A 504 30.61 -39.53 5.70
N PRO A 505 30.68 -40.71 6.33
CA PRO A 505 30.85 -40.85 7.78
C PRO A 505 32.20 -40.30 8.29
N ILE A 506 33.23 -40.31 7.44
CA ILE A 506 34.58 -39.89 7.79
C ILE A 506 34.78 -38.43 7.37
N LYS A 507 35.00 -37.55 8.35
CA LYS A 507 35.18 -36.10 8.10
C LYS A 507 36.35 -35.77 7.18
N GLU A 508 37.45 -36.52 7.23
CA GLU A 508 38.59 -36.26 6.35
C GLU A 508 38.31 -36.59 4.88
N ASP A 509 37.36 -37.49 4.59
CA ASP A 509 36.99 -37.79 3.22
C ASP A 509 36.10 -36.68 2.63
N ARG A 510 35.29 -36.01 3.46
CA ARG A 510 34.51 -34.81 3.08
C ARG A 510 35.42 -33.70 2.53
N LYS A 511 36.63 -33.56 3.08
CA LYS A 511 37.62 -32.56 2.63
C LYS A 511 38.26 -32.90 1.28
N LYS A 512 38.16 -34.13 0.78
CA LYS A 512 38.73 -34.56 -0.52
C LYS A 512 37.73 -34.41 -1.68
N LEU A 513 36.47 -34.12 -1.39
CA LEU A 513 35.43 -33.98 -2.40
C LEU A 513 35.48 -32.61 -3.08
N ASN A 514 35.58 -32.64 -4.40
CA ASN A 514 35.48 -31.46 -5.26
C ASN A 514 34.05 -31.31 -5.84
N GLU A 515 33.24 -32.36 -5.85
CA GLU A 515 31.87 -32.34 -6.36
C GLU A 515 30.92 -33.13 -5.43
N LEU A 516 29.74 -32.56 -5.16
CA LEU A 516 28.72 -33.14 -4.30
C LEU A 516 27.34 -33.00 -4.95
N ILE A 517 26.69 -34.12 -5.26
CA ILE A 517 25.38 -34.18 -5.93
C ILE A 517 24.38 -34.90 -5.01
N MET A 518 23.31 -34.20 -4.66
CA MET A 518 22.29 -34.58 -3.68
C MET A 518 20.87 -34.25 -4.18
N THR A 519 20.68 -34.21 -5.50
CA THR A 519 19.42 -33.91 -6.18
C THR A 519 18.35 -34.98 -5.93
N ASN A 520 17.08 -34.58 -5.75
CA ASN A 520 15.93 -35.49 -5.58
C ASN A 520 16.07 -36.49 -4.41
N LYS A 521 16.65 -36.07 -3.29
CA LYS A 521 16.87 -36.94 -2.12
C LYS A 521 15.79 -36.77 -1.05
N ASN A 522 14.79 -35.92 -1.31
CA ASN A 522 13.73 -35.54 -0.37
C ASN A 522 14.29 -34.99 0.95
N LEU A 523 15.47 -34.35 0.89
CA LEU A 523 16.16 -33.83 2.06
C LEU A 523 15.43 -32.60 2.60
N GLU A 524 15.23 -32.50 3.90
CA GLU A 524 14.49 -31.43 4.54
C GLU A 524 15.27 -30.79 5.68
N GLY A 525 14.98 -29.53 5.99
CA GLY A 525 15.67 -28.77 7.04
C GLY A 525 16.96 -28.10 6.59
N HIS A 526 17.87 -27.88 7.54
CA HIS A 526 19.14 -27.17 7.35
C HIS A 526 20.23 -28.11 6.81
N LEU A 527 20.85 -27.76 5.67
CA LEU A 527 22.01 -28.47 5.13
C LEU A 527 23.31 -27.73 5.49
N ASP A 528 24.17 -28.39 6.27
CA ASP A 528 25.48 -27.88 6.66
C ASP A 528 26.61 -28.58 5.88
N LEU A 529 27.35 -27.82 5.07
CA LEU A 529 28.46 -28.32 4.25
C LEU A 529 29.82 -27.74 4.64
N THR A 530 29.96 -27.16 5.84
CA THR A 530 31.22 -26.53 6.26
C THR A 530 32.42 -27.50 6.30
N ASP A 531 32.17 -28.80 6.45
CA ASP A 531 33.21 -29.84 6.43
C ASP A 531 33.78 -30.11 5.02
N PHE A 532 33.12 -29.65 3.95
CA PHE A 532 33.49 -29.93 2.54
C PHE A 532 34.38 -28.82 1.94
N ILE A 533 35.48 -28.49 2.62
CA ILE A 533 36.29 -27.28 2.37
C ILE A 533 36.84 -27.13 0.93
N ASN A 534 37.02 -28.23 0.19
CA ASN A 534 37.55 -28.22 -1.18
C ASN A 534 36.47 -28.33 -2.27
N LEU A 535 35.20 -28.25 -1.90
CA LEU A 535 34.08 -28.43 -2.82
C LEU A 535 34.06 -27.32 -3.89
N GLU A 536 34.08 -27.74 -5.16
CA GLU A 536 34.04 -26.89 -6.35
C GLU A 536 32.65 -26.89 -7.00
N LYS A 537 31.90 -28.00 -6.89
CA LYS A 537 30.56 -28.16 -7.47
C LYS A 537 29.57 -28.73 -6.47
N LEU A 538 28.41 -28.09 -6.34
CA LEU A 538 27.32 -28.55 -5.49
C LEU A 538 25.99 -28.58 -6.25
N ASP A 539 25.32 -29.72 -6.30
CA ASP A 539 23.92 -29.81 -6.72
C ASP A 539 23.10 -30.40 -5.56
N CYS A 540 22.26 -29.59 -4.93
CA CYS A 540 21.30 -29.98 -3.90
C CYS A 540 19.85 -29.67 -4.32
N SER A 541 19.60 -29.58 -5.62
CA SER A 541 18.31 -29.17 -6.16
C SER A 541 17.18 -30.19 -5.93
N ASN A 542 15.94 -29.69 -5.95
CA ASN A 542 14.70 -30.47 -5.80
C ASN A 542 14.66 -31.32 -4.52
N ASN A 543 14.82 -30.61 -3.41
CA ASN A 543 14.67 -31.09 -2.04
C ASN A 543 13.72 -30.15 -1.28
N LYS A 544 13.61 -30.30 0.03
CA LYS A 544 12.80 -29.46 0.92
C LYS A 544 13.66 -28.68 1.92
N LEU A 545 14.89 -28.32 1.50
CA LEU A 545 15.84 -27.62 2.37
C LEU A 545 15.30 -26.24 2.71
N THR A 546 15.33 -25.88 3.98
CA THR A 546 14.91 -24.55 4.46
C THR A 546 16.09 -23.59 4.57
N SER A 547 17.32 -24.11 4.64
CA SER A 547 18.56 -23.32 4.72
C SER A 547 19.77 -24.15 4.25
N LEU A 548 20.84 -23.45 3.80
CA LEU A 548 22.06 -24.05 3.29
C LEU A 548 23.29 -23.26 3.77
N ASN A 549 24.16 -23.90 4.56
CA ASN A 549 25.43 -23.33 5.01
C ASN A 549 26.59 -23.82 4.14
N ILE A 550 27.17 -22.90 3.35
CA ILE A 550 28.35 -23.12 2.50
C ILE A 550 29.51 -22.19 2.83
N SER A 551 29.51 -21.62 4.04
CA SER A 551 30.43 -20.54 4.44
C SER A 551 31.92 -20.90 4.36
N LYS A 552 32.27 -22.19 4.47
CA LYS A 552 33.66 -22.68 4.40
C LYS A 552 34.05 -23.26 3.03
N ASN A 553 33.13 -23.32 2.07
CA ASN A 553 33.36 -23.89 0.74
C ASN A 553 33.89 -22.82 -0.24
N VAL A 554 35.06 -22.27 0.07
CA VAL A 554 35.65 -21.12 -0.66
C VAL A 554 35.99 -21.43 -2.12
N LYS A 555 36.14 -22.71 -2.49
CA LYS A 555 36.47 -23.14 -3.87
C LYS A 555 35.25 -23.36 -4.76
N LEU A 556 34.03 -23.12 -4.26
CA LEU A 556 32.80 -23.45 -4.98
C LEU A 556 32.60 -22.55 -6.21
N THR A 557 32.61 -23.15 -7.39
CA THR A 557 32.44 -22.49 -8.69
C THR A 557 31.07 -22.73 -9.31
N GLU A 558 30.40 -23.83 -8.96
CA GLU A 558 29.07 -24.19 -9.46
C GLU A 558 28.15 -24.60 -8.31
N ILE A 559 26.94 -24.03 -8.26
CA ILE A 559 25.91 -24.37 -7.28
C ILE A 559 24.51 -24.42 -7.91
N ASP A 560 23.84 -25.55 -7.78
CA ASP A 560 22.41 -25.69 -8.03
C ASP A 560 21.70 -26.06 -6.73
N CYS A 561 20.92 -25.12 -6.19
CA CYS A 561 20.09 -25.32 -5.02
C CYS A 561 18.61 -25.05 -5.34
N SER A 562 18.24 -25.11 -6.62
CA SER A 562 16.90 -24.80 -7.10
C SER A 562 15.85 -25.78 -6.57
N GLN A 563 14.58 -25.37 -6.50
CA GLN A 563 13.48 -26.22 -5.98
C GLN A 563 13.74 -26.70 -4.53
N ASN A 564 13.92 -25.74 -3.62
CA ASN A 564 14.00 -25.93 -2.17
C ASN A 564 13.11 -24.88 -1.48
N ASN A 565 12.90 -24.99 -0.17
CA ASN A 565 12.03 -24.11 0.62
C ASN A 565 12.79 -22.96 1.32
N MET A 566 13.87 -22.46 0.73
CA MET A 566 14.71 -21.41 1.33
C MET A 566 14.11 -19.99 1.21
N SER A 567 14.18 -19.20 2.28
CA SER A 567 13.73 -17.79 2.28
C SER A 567 14.70 -16.87 1.51
N SER A 568 14.27 -15.68 1.08
CA SER A 568 15.16 -14.72 0.40
C SER A 568 16.28 -14.17 1.30
N ASN A 569 16.06 -14.12 2.61
CA ASN A 569 17.06 -13.63 3.57
C ASN A 569 18.11 -14.70 3.89
N ASP A 570 17.71 -15.96 4.02
CA ASP A 570 18.67 -17.06 4.26
C ASP A 570 19.57 -17.31 3.04
N ALA A 571 19.05 -17.03 1.83
CA ALA A 571 19.82 -17.08 0.60
C ALA A 571 21.00 -16.07 0.57
N PHE A 572 20.93 -14.97 1.34
CA PHE A 572 21.97 -13.94 1.39
C PHE A 572 23.19 -14.29 2.25
N GLN A 573 23.11 -15.30 3.13
CA GLN A 573 24.24 -15.77 3.95
C GLN A 573 25.37 -16.39 3.09
N GLY A 574 25.09 -16.80 1.84
CA GLY A 574 26.06 -17.36 0.90
C GLY A 574 26.95 -16.36 0.13
N ARG A 575 27.03 -15.08 0.57
CA ARG A 575 27.70 -13.98 -0.17
C ARG A 575 29.21 -14.11 -0.41
N TYR A 576 29.86 -15.18 0.00
CA TYR A 576 31.32 -15.34 -0.18
C TYR A 576 31.77 -15.96 -1.52
N ASN A 577 30.86 -16.35 -2.43
CA ASN A 577 31.23 -16.79 -3.79
C ASN A 577 30.32 -16.19 -4.89
N LEU A 578 30.46 -14.88 -5.11
CA LEU A 578 29.63 -14.00 -5.96
C LEU A 578 29.49 -14.42 -7.44
N LYS A 579 30.37 -15.26 -8.01
CA LYS A 579 30.29 -15.68 -9.42
C LYS A 579 29.32 -16.84 -9.66
N ALA A 580 29.41 -17.90 -8.85
CA ALA A 580 28.53 -19.08 -8.95
C ALA A 580 27.08 -18.73 -8.58
N TRP A 581 26.93 -17.97 -7.49
CA TRP A 581 25.64 -17.60 -6.95
C TRP A 581 24.83 -16.68 -7.89
N LYS A 582 25.49 -15.75 -8.61
CA LYS A 582 24.82 -14.91 -9.62
C LYS A 582 24.18 -15.71 -10.76
N LYS A 583 24.73 -16.87 -11.13
CA LYS A 583 24.21 -17.73 -12.20
C LYS A 583 22.97 -18.50 -11.73
N SER A 584 23.00 -19.02 -10.51
CA SER A 584 21.89 -19.74 -9.86
C SER A 584 20.74 -18.80 -9.41
N TRP A 585 21.07 -17.62 -8.89
CA TRP A 585 20.08 -16.59 -8.53
C TRP A 585 19.35 -16.02 -9.75
N LYS A 586 20.01 -15.95 -10.93
CA LYS A 586 19.31 -15.63 -12.19
C LYS A 586 18.27 -16.69 -12.57
N LEU A 587 18.50 -17.97 -12.27
CA LEU A 587 17.49 -19.04 -12.42
C LEU A 587 16.36 -18.90 -11.37
N ASN A 588 16.68 -18.51 -10.14
CA ASN A 588 15.70 -18.36 -9.06
C ASN A 588 14.83 -17.10 -9.24
N LYS A 589 15.40 -16.00 -9.75
CA LYS A 589 14.67 -14.77 -10.13
C LYS A 589 13.63 -15.04 -11.23
N ARG A 590 13.92 -15.95 -12.16
CA ARG A 590 12.96 -16.40 -13.19
C ARG A 590 11.75 -17.16 -12.63
N LYS A 591 11.83 -17.72 -11.41
CA LYS A 591 10.69 -18.39 -10.72
C LYS A 591 10.02 -17.51 -9.66
N LYS A 592 10.76 -16.62 -8.98
CA LYS A 592 10.20 -15.65 -8.02
C LYS A 592 9.50 -14.44 -8.66
N ALA A 593 9.70 -14.20 -9.95
CA ALA A 593 8.91 -13.26 -10.74
C ALA A 593 7.43 -13.66 -10.89
N HIS A 594 7.00 -14.76 -10.26
CA HIS A 594 5.59 -15.16 -10.09
C HIS A 594 4.98 -14.75 -8.73
N GLN A 595 5.66 -13.93 -7.93
CA GLN A 595 5.05 -13.26 -6.77
C GLN A 595 5.20 -11.73 -6.87
N ASN A 596 4.30 -11.17 -7.69
CA ASN A 596 3.51 -9.94 -7.50
C ASN A 596 4.04 -8.82 -6.60
N GLN A 597 5.08 -8.11 -7.04
CA GLN A 597 5.22 -6.70 -6.63
C GLN A 597 5.73 -5.80 -7.77
N ASN A 598 6.75 -6.22 -8.53
CA ASN A 598 7.25 -5.42 -9.66
C ASN A 598 6.36 -5.44 -10.91
N LYS A 599 5.51 -6.46 -11.09
CA LYS A 599 4.56 -6.54 -12.22
C LYS A 599 3.42 -5.52 -12.07
N VAL A 600 2.98 -5.32 -10.83
CA VAL A 600 1.93 -4.37 -10.48
C VAL A 600 2.39 -2.94 -10.70
N GLU A 601 3.64 -2.59 -10.36
CA GLU A 601 4.18 -1.24 -10.58
C GLU A 601 4.36 -0.89 -12.07
N GLU A 602 4.82 -1.84 -12.90
CA GLU A 602 4.96 -1.63 -14.35
C GLU A 602 3.60 -1.56 -15.06
N GLU A 603 2.64 -2.41 -14.69
CA GLU A 603 1.25 -2.37 -15.20
C GLU A 603 0.53 -1.09 -14.73
N LEU A 604 0.69 -0.67 -13.48
CA LEU A 604 0.15 0.59 -12.97
C LEU A 604 0.73 1.81 -13.71
N ALA A 605 2.04 1.82 -13.98
CA ALA A 605 2.69 2.90 -14.72
C ALA A 605 2.25 2.96 -16.19
N LEU A 606 1.97 1.81 -16.81
CA LEU A 606 1.47 1.74 -18.18
C LEU A 606 -0.02 2.12 -18.27
N ASN A 607 -0.83 1.67 -17.30
CA ASN A 607 -2.23 2.05 -17.15
C ASN A 607 -2.39 3.56 -16.91
N ALA A 608 -1.53 4.17 -16.10
CA ALA A 608 -1.50 5.62 -15.91
C ALA A 608 -1.21 6.36 -17.24
N LYS A 609 -0.23 5.89 -18.00
CA LYS A 609 0.12 6.46 -19.32
C LYS A 609 -0.93 6.22 -20.41
N LEU A 610 -1.77 5.20 -20.29
CA LEU A 610 -2.92 4.98 -21.17
C LEU A 610 -4.08 5.88 -20.78
N ALA A 611 -4.31 6.08 -19.48
CA ALA A 611 -5.31 7.02 -18.98
C ALA A 611 -5.01 8.48 -19.37
N GLU A 612 -3.74 8.90 -19.36
CA GLU A 612 -3.31 10.21 -19.84
C GLU A 612 -3.64 10.42 -21.34
N LEU A 613 -3.33 9.43 -22.18
CA LEU A 613 -3.63 9.49 -23.62
C LEU A 613 -5.14 9.51 -23.90
N GLU A 614 -5.91 8.73 -23.13
CA GLU A 614 -7.38 8.70 -23.28
C GLU A 614 -8.00 10.04 -22.87
N ASN A 615 -7.47 10.67 -21.81
CA ASN A 615 -7.91 12.01 -21.42
C ASN A 615 -7.58 13.06 -22.50
N GLU A 616 -6.37 13.03 -23.06
CA GLU A 616 -5.96 13.93 -24.16
C GLU A 616 -6.87 13.76 -25.40
N LYS A 617 -7.19 12.52 -25.76
CA LYS A 617 -8.13 12.18 -26.84
C LYS A 617 -9.54 12.69 -26.58
N ASN A 618 -10.07 12.50 -25.37
CA ASN A 618 -11.41 12.97 -25.00
C ASN A 618 -11.52 14.51 -25.08
N ILE A 619 -10.48 15.23 -24.66
CA ILE A 619 -10.42 16.70 -24.78
C ILE A 619 -10.44 17.12 -26.26
N LEU A 620 -9.68 16.46 -27.13
CA LEU A 620 -9.66 16.76 -28.56
C LEU A 620 -10.98 16.41 -29.26
N GLN A 621 -11.64 15.31 -28.86
CA GLN A 621 -12.96 14.93 -29.37
C GLN A 621 -14.04 15.96 -29.00
N ALA A 622 -14.04 16.45 -27.76
CA ALA A 622 -14.95 17.52 -27.34
C ALA A 622 -14.73 18.81 -28.17
N LYS A 623 -13.47 19.16 -28.45
CA LYS A 623 -13.12 20.29 -29.33
C LYS A 623 -13.57 20.06 -30.78
N GLU A 624 -13.42 18.85 -31.32
CA GLU A 624 -13.91 18.49 -32.66
C GLU A 624 -15.42 18.67 -32.76
N GLU A 625 -16.19 18.21 -31.76
CA GLU A 625 -17.64 18.34 -31.73
C GLU A 625 -18.10 19.81 -31.71
N GLU A 626 -17.43 20.65 -30.91
CA GLU A 626 -17.72 22.09 -30.86
C GLU A 626 -17.46 22.77 -32.22
N LEU A 627 -16.35 22.45 -32.87
CA LEU A 627 -16.01 22.99 -34.18
C LEU A 627 -16.95 22.49 -35.28
N ILE A 628 -17.40 21.22 -35.22
CA ILE A 628 -18.41 20.69 -36.13
C ILE A 628 -19.73 21.47 -35.99
N LYS A 629 -20.14 21.80 -34.76
CA LYS A 629 -21.33 22.60 -34.51
C LYS A 629 -21.20 24.01 -35.08
N LYS A 630 -20.05 24.66 -34.89
CA LYS A 630 -19.73 25.97 -35.49
C LYS A 630 -19.73 25.90 -37.02
N ASN A 631 -19.17 24.85 -37.62
CA ASN A 631 -19.15 24.65 -39.07
C ASN A 631 -20.58 24.52 -39.65
N LYS A 632 -21.44 23.74 -38.99
CA LYS A 632 -22.85 23.60 -39.41
C LYS A 632 -23.57 24.95 -39.41
N GLN A 633 -23.38 25.75 -38.36
CA GLN A 633 -23.98 27.08 -38.26
C GLN A 633 -23.45 28.01 -39.37
N LEU A 634 -22.13 28.08 -39.54
CA LEU A 634 -21.50 28.92 -40.55
C LEU A 634 -21.92 28.55 -41.98
N LYS A 635 -22.08 27.25 -42.26
CA LYS A 635 -22.57 26.76 -43.56
C LYS A 635 -24.01 27.19 -43.84
N CYS A 636 -24.87 27.23 -42.82
CA CYS A 636 -26.22 27.79 -42.94
C CYS A 636 -26.18 29.30 -43.23
N GLU A 637 -25.34 30.05 -42.53
CA GLU A 637 -25.15 31.50 -42.76
C GLU A 637 -24.67 31.79 -44.19
N ILE A 638 -23.67 31.05 -44.68
CA ILE A 638 -23.17 31.17 -46.05
C ILE A 638 -24.26 30.87 -47.08
N ASN A 639 -25.06 29.81 -46.87
CA ASN A 639 -26.16 29.46 -47.79
C ASN A 639 -27.23 30.57 -47.83
N ASN A 640 -27.60 31.13 -46.69
CA ASN A 640 -28.55 32.24 -46.61
C ASN A 640 -28.00 33.49 -47.32
N LEU A 641 -26.74 33.85 -47.10
CA LEU A 641 -26.09 34.97 -47.77
C LEU A 641 -26.01 34.76 -49.29
N LYS A 642 -25.68 33.54 -49.75
CA LYS A 642 -25.70 33.19 -51.19
C LYS A 642 -27.08 33.35 -51.80
N GLN A 643 -28.13 32.99 -51.07
CA GLN A 643 -29.51 33.19 -51.52
C GLN A 643 -29.86 34.68 -51.61
N TRP A 644 -29.54 35.47 -50.58
CA TRP A 644 -29.77 36.92 -50.61
C TRP A 644 -29.01 37.63 -51.72
N VAL A 645 -27.76 37.25 -52.01
CA VAL A 645 -27.01 37.79 -53.15
C VAL A 645 -27.75 37.52 -54.47
N LYS A 646 -28.27 36.30 -54.68
CA LYS A 646 -29.06 35.99 -55.88
C LYS A 646 -30.33 36.82 -55.99
N GLU A 647 -31.03 37.02 -54.88
CA GLU A 647 -32.26 37.83 -54.83
C GLU A 647 -31.97 39.32 -55.10
N LEU A 648 -30.90 39.87 -54.53
CA LEU A 648 -30.47 41.25 -54.76
C LEU A 648 -30.00 41.47 -56.20
N ASP A 649 -29.22 40.55 -56.77
CA ASP A 649 -28.81 40.58 -58.18
C ASP A 649 -30.03 40.55 -59.13
N ALA A 650 -31.04 39.72 -58.83
CA ALA A 650 -32.27 39.67 -59.62
C ALA A 650 -33.09 40.97 -59.55
N LYS A 651 -33.20 41.56 -58.34
CA LYS A 651 -33.86 42.87 -58.14
C LYS A 651 -33.13 43.99 -58.85
N LEU A 652 -31.81 44.01 -58.79
CA LEU A 652 -30.99 45.01 -59.48
C LEU A 652 -31.19 44.94 -60.99
N LYS A 653 -31.16 43.72 -61.57
CA LYS A 653 -31.42 43.50 -62.99
C LYS A 653 -32.81 43.99 -63.41
N GLN A 654 -33.83 43.74 -62.59
CA GLN A 654 -35.18 44.26 -62.85
C GLN A 654 -35.23 45.79 -62.81
N GLN A 655 -34.52 46.43 -61.87
CA GLN A 655 -34.41 47.89 -61.80
C GLN A 655 -33.70 48.48 -63.04
N GLU A 656 -32.61 47.85 -63.49
CA GLU A 656 -31.89 48.24 -64.72
C GLU A 656 -32.75 48.11 -65.98
N ASP A 657 -33.54 47.03 -66.09
CA ASP A 657 -34.45 46.83 -67.23
C ASP A 657 -35.55 47.91 -67.27
N VAL A 658 -36.13 48.26 -66.11
CA VAL A 658 -37.10 49.35 -65.99
C VAL A 658 -36.47 50.71 -66.32
N TYR A 659 -35.23 50.94 -65.89
CA TYR A 659 -34.48 52.14 -66.22
C TYR A 659 -34.30 52.29 -67.74
N LYS A 660 -33.85 51.23 -68.43
CA LYS A 660 -33.68 51.21 -69.90
C LYS A 660 -35.01 51.42 -70.65
N GLN A 661 -36.11 50.83 -70.16
CA GLN A 661 -37.44 51.06 -70.74
C GLN A 661 -37.85 52.53 -70.63
N THR A 662 -37.55 53.18 -69.49
CA THR A 662 -37.85 54.60 -69.26
C THR A 662 -37.00 55.49 -70.18
N GLU A 663 -35.71 55.14 -70.36
CA GLU A 663 -34.80 55.84 -71.28
C GLU A 663 -35.30 55.78 -72.74
N GLN A 664 -35.75 54.60 -73.20
CA GLN A 664 -36.34 54.44 -74.54
C GLN A 664 -37.66 55.22 -74.72
N GLN A 665 -38.48 55.31 -73.67
CA GLN A 665 -39.70 56.13 -73.69
C GLN A 665 -39.38 57.62 -73.84
N ILE A 666 -38.33 58.10 -73.18
CA ILE A 666 -37.85 59.48 -73.34
C ILE A 666 -37.35 59.69 -74.77
N GLU A 667 -36.49 58.81 -75.30
CA GLU A 667 -35.94 58.93 -76.65
C GLU A 667 -37.03 58.96 -77.73
N THR A 668 -38.04 58.09 -77.60
CA THR A 668 -39.18 58.06 -78.54
C THR A 668 -40.06 59.32 -78.46
N LYS A 669 -40.28 59.87 -77.26
CA LYS A 669 -41.01 61.13 -77.08
C LYS A 669 -40.21 62.34 -77.57
N GLU A 670 -38.90 62.38 -77.32
CA GLU A 670 -38.00 63.43 -77.84
C GLU A 670 -37.95 63.43 -79.37
N LYS A 671 -37.93 62.25 -80.00
CA LYS A 671 -38.06 62.13 -81.47
C LYS A 671 -39.41 62.70 -81.95
N LYS A 672 -40.53 62.37 -81.30
CA LYS A 672 -41.86 62.93 -81.64
C LYS A 672 -41.90 64.46 -81.49
N LEU A 673 -41.29 65.00 -80.42
CA LEU A 673 -41.17 66.44 -80.20
C LEU A 673 -40.47 67.15 -81.38
N GLY A 674 -39.43 66.51 -81.95
CA GLY A 674 -38.68 67.03 -83.10
C GLY A 674 -39.46 67.07 -84.43
N PHE A 675 -40.56 66.33 -84.57
CA PHE A 675 -41.40 66.31 -85.79
C PHE A 675 -42.61 67.27 -85.75
N LEU A 676 -42.92 67.90 -84.60
CA LEU A 676 -44.05 68.82 -84.47
C LEU A 676 -43.75 70.20 -85.11
N ILE A 677 -44.63 70.66 -86.00
CA ILE A 677 -44.52 71.98 -86.68
C ILE A 677 -45.13 73.09 -85.80
N ALA A 678 -44.61 74.32 -85.91
CA ALA A 678 -44.84 75.49 -85.06
C ALA A 678 -46.30 75.91 -84.74
N ASN A 679 -47.33 75.30 -85.32
CA ASN A 679 -48.73 75.65 -85.08
C ASN A 679 -49.44 74.81 -83.99
N ASN A 680 -48.80 73.77 -83.43
CA ASN A 680 -49.35 72.93 -82.34
C ASN A 680 -48.69 73.23 -80.97
N LEU A 681 -48.81 74.47 -80.49
CA LEU A 681 -48.15 74.94 -79.24
C LEU A 681 -48.57 74.17 -77.97
N VAL A 682 -49.86 73.83 -77.83
CA VAL A 682 -50.38 73.16 -76.62
C VAL A 682 -49.85 71.73 -76.49
N GLU A 683 -49.87 70.98 -77.59
CA GLU A 683 -49.41 69.58 -77.67
C GLU A 683 -47.89 69.49 -77.43
N LYS A 684 -47.14 70.51 -77.83
CA LYS A 684 -45.70 70.63 -77.57
C LYS A 684 -45.39 70.86 -76.08
N ASP A 685 -46.09 71.80 -75.44
CA ASP A 685 -45.89 72.13 -74.02
C ASP A 685 -46.25 70.97 -73.09
N GLU A 686 -47.31 70.21 -73.42
CA GLU A 686 -47.67 68.99 -72.68
C GLU A 686 -46.60 67.90 -72.81
N LEU A 687 -46.08 67.69 -74.02
CA LEU A 687 -45.06 66.68 -74.29
C LEU A 687 -43.71 67.03 -73.65
N GLU A 688 -43.35 68.31 -73.58
CA GLU A 688 -42.17 68.80 -72.84
C GLU A 688 -42.30 68.60 -71.32
N LYS A 689 -43.49 68.82 -70.74
CA LYS A 689 -43.76 68.53 -69.31
C LYS A 689 -43.65 67.03 -69.01
N GLU A 690 -44.17 66.18 -69.89
CA GLU A 690 -44.06 64.73 -69.75
C GLU A 690 -42.61 64.24 -69.83
N ILE A 691 -41.81 64.76 -70.77
CA ILE A 691 -40.38 64.44 -70.87
C ILE A 691 -39.64 64.87 -69.61
N LYS A 692 -39.94 66.05 -69.07
CA LYS A 692 -39.32 66.53 -67.83
C LYS A 692 -39.66 65.64 -66.64
N ALA A 693 -40.92 65.25 -66.48
CA ALA A 693 -41.35 64.33 -65.43
C ALA A 693 -40.66 62.95 -65.54
N LEU A 694 -40.51 62.42 -66.76
CA LEU A 694 -39.79 61.17 -67.00
C LEU A 694 -38.29 61.28 -66.70
N LYS A 695 -37.65 62.42 -67.00
CA LYS A 695 -36.24 62.66 -66.65
C LYS A 695 -36.01 62.78 -65.15
N ASP A 696 -36.94 63.38 -64.42
CA ASP A 696 -36.87 63.47 -62.96
C ASP A 696 -37.10 62.09 -62.31
N ASP A 697 -38.03 61.28 -62.83
CA ASP A 697 -38.24 59.88 -62.43
C ASP A 697 -36.99 59.02 -62.70
N LEU A 698 -36.32 59.23 -63.83
CA LEU A 698 -35.09 58.51 -64.21
C LEU A 698 -33.91 58.83 -63.27
N LYS A 699 -33.79 60.07 -62.77
CA LYS A 699 -32.81 60.42 -61.73
C LYS A 699 -33.07 59.74 -60.39
N ILE A 700 -34.34 59.56 -60.02
CA ILE A 700 -34.72 58.84 -58.79
C ILE A 700 -34.33 57.36 -58.94
N LYS A 701 -34.68 56.74 -60.06
CA LYS A 701 -34.31 55.35 -60.37
C LYS A 701 -32.78 55.13 -60.41
N GLU A 702 -32.02 56.06 -60.96
CA GLU A 702 -30.54 56.00 -60.95
C GLU A 702 -29.98 55.99 -59.52
N LYS A 703 -30.56 56.79 -58.61
CA LYS A 703 -30.17 56.83 -57.21
C LYS A 703 -30.51 55.54 -56.48
N ASP A 704 -31.68 54.97 -56.76
CA ASP A 704 -32.13 53.70 -56.18
C ASP A 704 -31.24 52.53 -56.65
N ILE A 705 -30.86 52.50 -57.93
CA ILE A 705 -29.90 51.52 -58.49
C ILE A 705 -28.55 51.62 -57.77
N LYS A 706 -27.97 52.83 -57.63
CA LYS A 706 -26.69 53.03 -56.91
C LYS A 706 -26.75 52.57 -55.45
N GLN A 707 -27.90 52.74 -54.80
CA GLN A 707 -28.09 52.26 -53.43
C GLN A 707 -28.15 50.73 -53.37
N SER A 708 -28.89 50.09 -54.28
CA SER A 708 -28.97 48.63 -54.41
C SER A 708 -27.60 48.01 -54.73
N GLU A 709 -26.82 48.62 -55.63
CA GLU A 709 -25.44 48.20 -55.95
C GLU A 709 -24.54 48.22 -54.72
N LYS A 710 -24.61 49.28 -53.92
CA LYS A 710 -23.84 49.40 -52.68
C LYS A 710 -24.21 48.31 -51.68
N GLN A 711 -25.51 48.05 -51.49
CA GLN A 711 -26.00 46.99 -50.61
C GLN A 711 -25.55 45.60 -51.08
N LEU A 712 -25.58 45.35 -52.38
CA LEU A 712 -25.11 44.10 -52.99
C LEU A 712 -23.59 43.90 -52.76
N GLU A 713 -22.80 44.95 -52.93
CA GLU A 713 -21.34 44.90 -52.72
C GLU A 713 -20.98 44.65 -51.24
N GLU A 714 -21.67 45.30 -50.30
CA GLU A 714 -21.50 45.05 -48.85
C GLU A 714 -21.87 43.60 -48.50
N THR A 715 -22.97 43.08 -49.06
CA THR A 715 -23.40 41.69 -48.85
C THR A 715 -22.38 40.69 -49.42
N ARG A 716 -21.82 40.97 -50.60
CA ARG A 716 -20.77 40.13 -51.22
C ARG A 716 -19.48 40.14 -50.41
N LYS A 717 -19.09 41.26 -49.82
CA LYS A 717 -17.94 41.33 -48.89
C LYS A 717 -18.18 40.49 -47.63
N GLY A 718 -19.38 40.59 -47.03
CA GLY A 718 -19.77 39.76 -45.89
C GLY A 718 -19.73 38.26 -46.21
N LEU A 719 -20.18 37.87 -47.41
CA LEU A 719 -20.09 36.49 -47.89
C LEU A 719 -18.64 35.99 -48.00
N ARG A 720 -17.72 36.79 -48.58
CA ARG A 720 -16.30 36.40 -48.69
C ARG A 720 -15.65 36.17 -47.33
N ILE A 721 -15.88 37.07 -46.37
CA ILE A 721 -15.36 36.94 -45.00
C ILE A 721 -15.83 35.62 -44.37
N LYS A 722 -17.11 35.28 -44.53
CA LYS A 722 -17.68 34.04 -44.00
C LYS A 722 -17.15 32.79 -44.71
N GLU A 723 -16.90 32.86 -46.01
CA GLU A 723 -16.26 31.77 -46.77
C GLU A 723 -14.79 31.56 -46.34
N ASP A 724 -14.05 32.64 -46.06
CA ASP A 724 -12.69 32.58 -45.53
C ASP A 724 -12.66 32.02 -44.09
N GLU A 725 -13.58 32.43 -43.22
CA GLU A 725 -13.79 31.84 -41.88
C GLU A 725 -14.06 30.33 -41.98
N SER A 726 -14.86 29.90 -42.97
CA SER A 726 -15.16 28.49 -43.20
C SER A 726 -13.95 27.69 -43.68
N ALA A 727 -13.05 28.30 -44.46
CA ALA A 727 -11.82 27.68 -44.91
C ALA A 727 -10.83 27.51 -43.75
N SER A 728 -10.69 28.53 -42.89
CA SER A 728 -9.87 28.45 -41.68
C SER A 728 -10.35 27.35 -40.74
N LEU A 729 -11.65 27.31 -40.45
CA LEU A 729 -12.24 26.33 -39.54
C LEU A 729 -12.12 24.89 -40.07
N LYS A 730 -12.10 24.71 -41.39
CA LYS A 730 -11.83 23.41 -42.02
C LYS A 730 -10.39 22.95 -41.78
N ASN A 731 -9.41 23.85 -41.91
CA ASN A 731 -8.02 23.52 -41.59
C ASN A 731 -7.85 23.14 -40.11
N ASP A 732 -8.51 23.85 -39.19
CA ASP A 732 -8.47 23.54 -37.76
C ASP A 732 -9.06 22.14 -37.46
N LEU A 733 -10.17 21.78 -38.12
CA LEU A 733 -10.77 20.45 -38.02
C LEU A 733 -9.85 19.35 -38.56
N ASP A 734 -9.19 19.59 -39.70
CA ASP A 734 -8.27 18.62 -40.30
C ASP A 734 -7.03 18.42 -39.42
N ASN A 735 -6.53 19.48 -38.77
CA ASN A 735 -5.43 19.41 -37.81
C ASN A 735 -5.81 18.58 -36.57
N ILE A 736 -6.97 18.87 -35.94
CA ILE A 736 -7.45 18.12 -34.77
C ILE A 736 -7.65 16.63 -35.09
N ARG A 737 -8.19 16.32 -36.27
CA ARG A 737 -8.34 14.92 -36.72
C ARG A 737 -7.00 14.22 -36.87
N SER A 738 -5.99 14.91 -37.42
CA SER A 738 -4.63 14.37 -37.52
C SER A 738 -4.01 14.12 -36.14
N GLU A 739 -4.24 14.99 -35.17
CA GLU A 739 -3.78 14.82 -33.78
C GLU A 739 -4.47 13.62 -33.10
N ILE A 740 -5.79 13.47 -33.28
CA ILE A 740 -6.57 12.32 -32.76
C ILE A 740 -6.04 11.01 -33.35
N GLU A 741 -5.80 10.94 -34.66
CA GLU A 741 -5.24 9.73 -35.30
C GLU A 741 -3.82 9.43 -34.80
N THR A 742 -3.01 10.45 -34.53
CA THR A 742 -1.68 10.28 -33.94
C THR A 742 -1.77 9.69 -32.51
N ILE A 743 -2.73 10.13 -31.70
CA ILE A 743 -2.95 9.60 -30.36
C ILE A 743 -3.44 8.15 -30.42
N LYS A 744 -4.37 7.81 -31.32
CA LYS A 744 -4.82 6.42 -31.55
C LYS A 744 -3.66 5.51 -31.95
N ALA A 745 -2.76 5.97 -32.82
CA ALA A 745 -1.59 5.20 -33.22
C ALA A 745 -0.66 4.92 -32.02
N LYS A 746 -0.41 5.93 -31.16
CA LYS A 746 0.37 5.78 -29.92
C LYS A 746 -0.30 4.82 -28.92
N GLU A 747 -1.63 4.83 -28.82
CA GLU A 747 -2.39 3.91 -27.98
C GLU A 747 -2.24 2.46 -28.46
N ILE A 748 -2.38 2.23 -29.77
CA ILE A 748 -2.22 0.91 -30.40
C ILE A 748 -0.79 0.40 -30.21
N GLU A 749 0.22 1.24 -30.42
CA GLU A 749 1.63 0.86 -30.25
C GLU A 749 1.93 0.41 -28.81
N LYS A 750 1.41 1.11 -27.80
CA LYS A 750 1.54 0.71 -26.39
C LYS A 750 0.85 -0.63 -26.09
N ARG A 751 -0.36 -0.86 -26.60
CA ARG A 751 -1.07 -2.15 -26.43
C ARG A 751 -0.38 -3.30 -27.15
N LEU A 752 0.21 -3.05 -28.32
CA LEU A 752 1.00 -4.06 -29.04
C LEU A 752 2.26 -4.46 -28.26
N GLU A 753 2.89 -3.52 -27.56
CA GLU A 753 4.04 -3.82 -26.71
C GLU A 753 3.67 -4.74 -25.52
N GLU A 754 2.49 -4.56 -24.93
CA GLU A 754 1.95 -5.48 -23.90
C GLU A 754 1.72 -6.89 -24.46
N ILE A 755 1.06 -7.00 -25.62
CA ILE A 755 0.81 -8.29 -26.27
C ILE A 755 2.12 -8.97 -26.63
N ARG A 756 3.12 -8.21 -27.09
CA ARG A 756 4.46 -8.73 -27.40
C ARG A 756 5.14 -9.29 -26.15
N LYS A 757 5.11 -8.56 -25.04
CA LYS A 757 5.66 -9.01 -23.74
C LYS A 757 4.95 -10.28 -23.25
N HIS A 758 3.61 -10.32 -23.34
CA HIS A 758 2.84 -11.51 -22.94
C HIS A 758 3.12 -12.72 -23.85
N ASN A 759 3.28 -12.50 -25.16
CA ASN A 759 3.65 -13.57 -26.10
C ASN A 759 5.06 -14.10 -25.83
N GLU A 760 6.03 -13.24 -25.49
CA GLU A 760 7.36 -13.66 -25.06
C GLU A 760 7.31 -14.48 -23.75
N GLU A 761 6.42 -14.13 -22.82
CA GLU A 761 6.17 -14.93 -21.60
C GLU A 761 5.58 -16.31 -21.93
N LEU A 762 4.58 -16.37 -22.82
CA LEU A 762 3.96 -17.61 -23.31
C LEU A 762 4.97 -18.51 -24.04
N GLN A 763 5.82 -17.95 -24.88
CA GLN A 763 6.89 -18.72 -25.55
C GLN A 763 7.89 -19.29 -24.55
N ASN A 764 8.31 -18.50 -23.55
CA ASN A 764 9.19 -18.99 -22.49
C ASN A 764 8.51 -20.08 -21.65
N TYR A 765 7.21 -19.98 -21.40
CA TYR A 765 6.43 -21.02 -20.72
C TYR A 765 6.38 -22.32 -21.53
N GLN A 766 6.15 -22.23 -22.84
CA GLN A 766 6.17 -23.39 -23.74
C GLN A 766 7.54 -24.06 -23.79
N ILE A 767 8.63 -23.29 -23.89
CA ILE A 767 10.01 -23.80 -23.85
C ILE A 767 10.28 -24.53 -22.53
N ASN A 768 9.86 -23.96 -21.40
CA ASN A 768 10.02 -24.60 -20.09
C ASN A 768 9.18 -25.88 -19.96
N GLN A 769 7.96 -25.89 -20.48
CA GLN A 769 7.11 -27.08 -20.50
C GLN A 769 7.73 -28.20 -21.34
N GLN A 770 8.34 -27.85 -22.48
CA GLN A 770 9.05 -28.78 -23.35
C GLN A 770 10.29 -29.36 -22.66
N ALA A 771 11.11 -28.52 -22.01
CA ALA A 771 12.26 -28.98 -21.23
C ALA A 771 11.85 -29.91 -20.07
N CYS A 772 10.72 -29.63 -19.40
CA CYS A 772 10.16 -30.51 -18.38
C CYS A 772 9.73 -31.86 -18.97
N LYS A 773 9.06 -31.88 -20.12
CA LYS A 773 8.67 -33.14 -20.80
C LYS A 773 9.88 -33.99 -21.16
N GLU A 774 10.93 -33.38 -21.70
CA GLU A 774 12.19 -34.08 -22.03
C GLU A 774 12.87 -34.64 -20.78
N LYS A 775 12.85 -33.91 -19.66
CA LYS A 775 13.36 -34.39 -18.38
C LYS A 775 12.56 -35.58 -17.84
N PHE A 776 11.22 -35.51 -17.87
CA PHE A 776 10.37 -36.63 -17.44
C PHE A 776 10.56 -37.88 -18.31
N GLN A 777 10.75 -37.71 -19.62
CA GLN A 777 11.02 -38.82 -20.53
C GLN A 777 12.36 -39.51 -20.18
N LYS A 778 13.40 -38.74 -19.88
CA LYS A 778 14.70 -39.26 -19.46
C LYS A 778 14.65 -39.94 -18.08
N ASP A 779 13.87 -39.40 -17.15
CA ASP A 779 13.66 -39.99 -15.83
C ASP A 779 12.88 -41.31 -15.93
N LYS A 780 11.91 -41.41 -16.84
CA LYS A 780 11.18 -42.64 -17.15
C LYS A 780 12.12 -43.73 -17.69
N GLU A 781 12.95 -43.41 -18.67
CA GLU A 781 13.93 -44.35 -19.25
C GLU A 781 14.93 -44.85 -18.20
N ASN A 782 15.40 -43.96 -17.32
CA ASN A 782 16.29 -44.33 -16.22
C ASN A 782 15.61 -45.25 -15.20
N LEU A 783 14.33 -45.02 -14.89
CA LEU A 783 13.55 -45.88 -14.00
C LEU A 783 13.32 -47.26 -14.62
N GLU A 784 12.97 -47.33 -15.91
CA GLU A 784 12.82 -48.60 -16.63
C GLU A 784 14.13 -49.41 -16.63
N HIS A 785 15.27 -48.75 -16.82
CA HIS A 785 16.58 -49.39 -16.75
C HIS A 785 16.89 -49.93 -15.34
N LYS A 786 16.62 -49.14 -14.29
CA LYS A 786 16.79 -49.59 -12.89
C LYS A 786 15.88 -50.75 -12.53
N LEU A 787 14.63 -50.72 -13.00
CA LEU A 787 13.66 -51.79 -12.76
C LEU A 787 14.12 -53.08 -13.43
N LYS A 788 14.69 -53.00 -14.64
CA LYS A 788 15.30 -54.15 -15.33
C LYS A 788 16.49 -54.74 -14.56
N ILE A 789 17.36 -53.91 -13.99
CA ILE A 789 18.48 -54.37 -13.14
C ILE A 789 17.94 -55.08 -11.90
N GLN A 790 17.01 -54.46 -11.17
CA GLN A 790 16.44 -55.04 -9.96
C GLN A 790 15.69 -56.35 -10.24
N ASN A 791 14.99 -56.44 -11.37
CA ASN A 791 14.30 -57.66 -11.75
C ASN A 791 15.29 -58.80 -12.05
N ASN A 792 16.41 -58.49 -12.71
CA ASN A 792 17.49 -59.46 -12.93
C ASN A 792 18.14 -59.91 -11.61
N GLU A 793 18.36 -58.99 -10.66
CA GLU A 793 18.86 -59.31 -9.32
C GLU A 793 17.89 -60.19 -8.52
N LEU A 794 16.58 -59.94 -8.64
CA LEU A 794 15.52 -60.77 -8.04
C LEU A 794 15.53 -62.19 -8.62
N ILE A 795 15.65 -62.32 -9.95
CA ILE A 795 15.77 -63.63 -10.62
C ILE A 795 17.01 -64.39 -10.13
N GLU A 796 18.15 -63.72 -9.95
CA GLU A 796 19.37 -64.33 -9.40
C GLU A 796 19.20 -64.75 -7.93
N LYS A 797 18.54 -63.92 -7.11
CA LYS A 797 18.23 -64.27 -5.71
C LYS A 797 17.26 -65.43 -5.60
N GLU A 798 16.23 -65.51 -6.46
CA GLU A 798 15.32 -66.65 -6.52
C GLU A 798 16.03 -67.96 -6.89
N LYS A 799 17.01 -67.92 -7.80
CA LYS A 799 17.86 -69.08 -8.11
C LYS A 799 18.69 -69.53 -6.90
N LEU A 800 19.20 -68.59 -6.11
CA LEU A 800 19.95 -68.88 -4.88
C LEU A 800 19.06 -69.51 -3.80
N ILE A 801 17.87 -68.95 -3.56
CA ILE A 801 16.92 -69.48 -2.58
C ILE A 801 16.52 -70.92 -2.91
N ARG A 802 16.25 -71.22 -4.20
CA ARG A 802 15.96 -72.61 -4.63
C ARG A 802 17.12 -73.57 -4.41
N LYS A 803 18.37 -73.10 -4.51
CA LYS A 803 19.56 -73.93 -4.18
C LYS A 803 19.66 -74.19 -2.68
N ASP A 804 19.42 -73.18 -1.84
CA ASP A 804 19.47 -73.33 -0.38
C ASP A 804 18.38 -74.25 0.15
N GLU A 805 17.15 -74.17 -0.40
CA GLU A 805 16.08 -75.13 -0.07
C GLU A 805 16.43 -76.57 -0.46
N PHE A 806 17.08 -76.77 -1.60
CA PHE A 806 17.55 -78.09 -2.04
C PHE A 806 18.66 -78.64 -1.13
N ILE A 807 19.61 -77.79 -0.71
CA ILE A 807 20.68 -78.16 0.22
C ILE A 807 20.13 -78.52 1.60
N ASN A 808 19.16 -77.76 2.12
CA ASN A 808 18.55 -78.04 3.42
C ASN A 808 17.76 -79.35 3.44
N LYS A 809 17.04 -79.68 2.36
CA LYS A 809 16.39 -81.00 2.21
C LYS A 809 17.40 -82.14 2.20
N LEU A 810 18.53 -81.99 1.50
CA LEU A 810 19.60 -82.99 1.52
C LEU A 810 20.20 -83.13 2.93
N LYS A 811 20.47 -82.04 3.64
CA LYS A 811 21.00 -82.08 5.01
C LYS A 811 20.08 -82.85 5.96
N GLN A 812 18.78 -82.54 5.97
CA GLN A 812 17.80 -83.29 6.79
C GLN A 812 17.77 -84.78 6.44
N GLN A 813 17.83 -85.12 5.15
CA GLN A 813 17.84 -86.51 4.70
C GLN A 813 19.09 -87.28 5.17
N TYR A 814 20.26 -86.63 5.20
CA TYR A 814 21.50 -87.25 5.65
C TYR A 814 21.64 -87.26 7.18
N GLU A 815 21.13 -86.27 7.91
CA GLU A 815 21.10 -86.28 9.38
C GLU A 815 20.27 -87.45 9.94
N GLY A 816 19.11 -87.74 9.32
CA GLY A 816 18.32 -88.93 9.67
C GLY A 816 19.10 -90.23 9.50
N LYS A 817 19.73 -90.41 8.33
CA LYS A 817 20.56 -91.60 8.05
C LYS A 817 21.75 -91.75 8.99
N ILE A 818 22.42 -90.64 9.34
CA ILE A 818 23.55 -90.66 10.29
C ILE A 818 23.07 -91.09 11.68
N THR A 819 21.88 -90.64 12.09
CA THR A 819 21.31 -91.00 13.39
C THR A 819 20.96 -92.50 13.46
N ASP A 820 20.35 -93.03 12.40
CA ASP A 820 20.02 -94.46 12.31
C ASP A 820 21.28 -95.33 12.31
N LEU A 821 22.30 -94.96 11.52
CA LEU A 821 23.61 -95.65 11.51
C LEU A 821 24.30 -95.64 12.88
N ASN A 822 24.24 -94.52 13.60
CA ASN A 822 24.83 -94.42 14.94
C ASN A 822 24.09 -95.29 15.97
N ASN A 823 22.77 -95.45 15.83
CA ASN A 823 22.00 -96.35 16.68
C ASN A 823 22.32 -97.82 16.35
N GLU A 824 22.42 -98.18 15.07
CA GLU A 824 22.85 -99.53 14.66
C GLU A 824 24.26 -99.83 15.20
N ILE A 825 25.21 -98.90 15.08
CA ILE A 825 26.58 -99.09 15.63
C ILE A 825 26.53 -99.39 17.13
N LYS A 826 25.71 -98.67 17.92
CA LYS A 826 25.55 -98.95 19.35
C LYS A 826 24.99 -100.34 19.62
N GLU A 827 24.01 -100.79 18.85
CA GLU A 827 23.47 -102.16 18.98
C GLU A 827 24.53 -103.22 18.67
N TRP A 828 25.37 -102.99 17.65
CA TRP A 828 26.49 -103.86 17.31
C TRP A 828 27.58 -103.85 18.40
N GLU A 829 27.86 -102.70 19.03
CA GLU A 829 28.80 -102.60 20.15
C GLU A 829 28.31 -103.39 21.38
N GLU A 830 27.02 -103.31 21.72
CA GLU A 830 26.42 -104.12 22.79
C GLU A 830 26.44 -105.62 22.47
N LEU A 831 26.11 -106.01 21.24
CA LEU A 831 26.20 -107.40 20.78
C LEU A 831 27.63 -107.93 20.84
N PHE A 832 28.60 -107.13 20.41
CA PHE A 832 30.01 -107.49 20.47
C PHE A 832 30.48 -107.69 21.91
N TYR A 833 30.11 -106.78 22.82
CA TYR A 833 30.43 -106.88 24.24
C TYR A 833 29.84 -108.15 24.88
N ASN A 834 28.59 -108.49 24.54
CA ASN A 834 27.93 -109.70 25.02
C ASN A 834 28.57 -110.98 24.46
N LEU A 835 28.92 -111.01 23.17
CA LEU A 835 29.63 -112.14 22.55
C LEU A 835 31.02 -112.33 23.15
N GLN A 836 31.77 -111.25 23.39
CA GLN A 836 33.09 -111.30 24.01
C GLN A 836 33.00 -111.87 25.43
N ARG A 837 31.97 -111.49 26.19
CA ARG A 837 31.70 -112.08 27.51
C ARG A 837 31.41 -113.58 27.43
N GLN A 838 30.53 -114.02 26.51
CA GLN A 838 30.23 -115.45 26.32
C GLN A 838 31.45 -116.26 25.88
N CYS A 839 32.30 -115.70 25.01
CA CYS A 839 33.56 -116.33 24.61
C CYS A 839 34.48 -116.51 25.83
N ASN A 840 34.66 -115.46 26.65
CA ASN A 840 35.49 -115.54 27.85
C ASN A 840 34.95 -116.59 28.85
N GLU A 841 33.64 -116.68 29.04
CA GLU A 841 32.99 -117.70 29.88
C GLU A 841 33.21 -119.12 29.33
N LYS A 842 33.11 -119.32 28.01
CA LYS A 842 33.39 -120.62 27.37
C LYS A 842 34.87 -121.01 27.40
N THR A 843 35.79 -120.06 27.23
CA THR A 843 37.23 -120.31 27.35
C THR A 843 37.57 -120.77 28.75
N ALA A 844 37.04 -120.10 29.78
CA ALA A 844 37.23 -120.52 31.17
C ALA A 844 36.67 -121.94 31.45
N ALA A 845 35.54 -122.30 30.85
CA ALA A 845 34.99 -123.65 30.95
C ALA A 845 35.88 -124.69 30.22
N PHE A 846 36.44 -124.35 29.06
CA PHE A 846 37.35 -125.21 28.31
C PHE A 846 38.68 -125.43 29.06
N ASP A 847 39.25 -124.38 29.64
CA ASP A 847 40.48 -124.47 30.44
C ASP A 847 40.29 -125.38 31.66
N ASN A 848 39.11 -125.34 32.30
CA ASN A 848 38.76 -126.28 33.37
C ASN A 848 38.67 -127.73 32.87
N ILE A 849 38.05 -127.98 31.70
CA ILE A 849 37.97 -129.31 31.10
C ILE A 849 39.36 -129.84 30.70
N ILE A 850 40.24 -128.96 30.19
CA ILE A 850 41.63 -129.34 29.88
C ILE A 850 42.34 -129.76 31.17
N LYS A 851 42.19 -129.00 32.26
CA LYS A 851 42.75 -129.33 33.57
C LYS A 851 42.24 -130.67 34.11
N GLU A 852 40.94 -130.91 34.03
CA GLU A 852 40.32 -132.18 34.44
C GLU A 852 40.83 -133.36 33.60
N ASN A 853 41.01 -133.17 32.29
CA ASN A 853 41.58 -134.19 31.40
C ASN A 853 43.07 -134.43 31.64
N GLU A 854 43.86 -133.39 31.95
CA GLU A 854 45.27 -133.54 32.34
C GLU A 854 45.38 -134.35 33.64
N GLU A 855 44.54 -134.07 34.66
CA GLU A 855 44.47 -134.87 35.89
C GLU A 855 44.03 -136.32 35.64
N LEU A 856 43.12 -136.55 34.69
CA LEU A 856 42.67 -137.89 34.29
C LEU A 856 43.76 -138.66 33.54
N ASN A 857 44.52 -137.97 32.69
CA ASN A 857 45.61 -138.55 31.91
C ASN A 857 46.81 -138.91 32.80
N GLU A 858 47.12 -138.09 33.82
CA GLU A 858 48.11 -138.44 34.86
C GLU A 858 47.66 -139.67 35.67
N LYS A 859 46.36 -139.80 35.99
CA LYS A 859 45.81 -141.00 36.64
C LYS A 859 45.86 -142.25 35.75
N LEU A 860 45.68 -142.10 34.44
CA LEU A 860 45.73 -143.21 33.47
C LEU A 860 47.17 -143.65 33.13
N GLN A 861 48.17 -142.77 33.18
CA GLN A 861 49.58 -143.16 33.04
C GLN A 861 50.17 -143.84 34.28
N GLY A 862 49.47 -143.78 35.42
CA GLY A 862 49.84 -144.47 36.67
C GLY A 862 49.22 -145.85 36.88
N LEU A 863 48.32 -146.30 35.98
CA LEU A 863 47.69 -147.63 35.95
C LEU A 863 48.25 -148.44 34.76
#